data_AF-A0A0G0HBU3-F1
#
_entry.id   AF-A0A0G0HBU3-F1
#
_cell.length_a   1.000
_cell.length_b   1.000
_cell.length_c   1.000
_cell.angle_alpha   90.00
_cell.angle_beta   90.00
_cell.angle_gamma   90.00
#
_symmetry.space_group_name_H-M   'P 1'
#
loop_
_entity.id
_entity.type
_entity.pdbx_description
1 polymer ?
#
loop_
_entity_poly.entity_id
_entity_poly.type
_entity_poly.pdbx_seq_one_letter_code
_entity_poly.pdbx_strand_id
1 'polypeptide(L)'
;MVDFRSLKIILLDKAIFIFFVFIFLFIIFFAGNCLSAISSRRTLADAKITLNFDHDRKENINVFAKLARAHNNTGLLKTNTSTWQASGIFIERLVIAIDKKIVSDLKSVVITLDKKSFYYDQNSLFSQWKQSSPREYGYKVSDNNMLVLESPDSLYLERSRIPIKNHFFSSLINWRGDQLIYRFTWLALFSSLIVWVWLLLAYLIYHLYFRRKLDSSNIIKDDAIGVKLSAIVFLTIFVEIIIITVIKKFYNPDVSLILNNAAQIYLDNVMISFIPKPVEQMQYTLGVLFAPFLIIFNYFFYEWLIKQSMVIKYKNFFVKFILLGLLLVPIFIYFGLIMSDFFYIKSSISSNVLGFVVYAFIFFPVLLYLFAKKKFENLLKILLTTEFIAVLFSIFAFTAASFIQIIDVYHFNPVYFPQTQLFFNKVILQQVVSLYGLFPLLLKPIFNLLGVSVINFTVIMGLLIICCFLSLFKFLKIVVSNKILALLGILGILSYTFFGVAFGTGLYAPYLQYWPIRTLGVSIILLLSALYWKKPSRLLYNLGFFCATLFIFFNFDSGIVVFLSWVLFLLYLEFWQRGNKSILDVVKLIFRHCLYAFFYCLAVFAFFIFYFLLNSDFLPSISLFFQYQKMFYTGYFLIPLPPLPHVWGFIILVYLTALSLSFYALKNRFTSKGPFYFILAIIGFGLFSYFEGRSHNATLVWPSFIAFLLLAIFLDDLLIILKKNLDNKLPSSPLLYTALLILSFIMFLPPIDIIKNYNFFVKNIFYSNRTTGSLSNSVKVDVTKNIDFIERNTTEGEQILILSYNYDGIYYGESKTQMVVGVVSPSDTFFRYQYSDLMNFVEVNKNIKIFVSPEYEDYKILEILNDTYQKKVDNFGMILYAK
;
A
#
# COMPACT_ATOMS: atom_id res chain seq x y z
N MET A 1 -4.79 -11.34 61.15
CA MET A 1 -3.56 -11.93 60.58
C MET A 1 -3.91 -12.55 59.25
N VAL A 2 -3.27 -12.14 58.15
CA VAL A 2 -3.45 -12.77 56.84
C VAL A 2 -2.70 -14.10 56.86
N ASP A 3 -3.37 -15.20 56.54
CA ASP A 3 -2.77 -16.53 56.49
C ASP A 3 -1.64 -16.55 55.43
N PHE A 4 -0.40 -16.57 55.90
CA PHE A 4 0.81 -16.57 55.09
C PHE A 4 0.90 -17.80 54.15
N ARG A 5 0.20 -18.90 54.45
CA ARG A 5 0.16 -20.08 53.56
C ARG A 5 -0.64 -19.80 52.30
N SER A 6 -1.79 -19.13 52.43
CA SER A 6 -2.60 -18.67 51.28
C SER A 6 -1.82 -17.69 50.38
N LEU A 7 -0.98 -16.84 50.97
CA LEU A 7 -0.14 -15.89 50.25
C LEU A 7 0.95 -16.60 49.43
N LYS A 8 1.60 -17.63 50.00
CA LYS A 8 2.63 -18.44 49.30
C LYS A 8 2.06 -19.22 48.12
N ILE A 9 0.90 -19.84 48.27
CA ILE A 9 0.26 -20.61 47.19
C ILE A 9 -0.16 -19.68 46.03
N ILE A 10 -0.74 -18.52 46.36
CA ILE A 10 -1.10 -17.51 45.35
C ILE A 10 0.13 -16.90 44.67
N LEU A 11 1.23 -16.69 45.41
CA LEU A 11 2.50 -16.22 44.84
C LEU A 11 3.15 -17.27 43.94
N LEU A 12 3.06 -18.56 44.29
CA LEU A 12 3.62 -19.66 43.51
C LEU A 12 2.85 -19.87 42.19
N ASP A 13 1.51 -19.98 42.24
CA ASP A 13 0.67 -20.09 41.04
C ASP A 13 0.88 -18.92 40.06
N LYS A 14 1.13 -17.73 40.61
CA LYS A 14 1.34 -16.52 39.82
C LYS A 14 2.78 -16.36 39.35
N ALA A 15 3.78 -16.79 40.11
CA ALA A 15 5.16 -16.89 39.65
C ALA A 15 5.27 -17.89 38.49
N ILE A 16 4.53 -19.00 38.55
CA ILE A 16 4.39 -19.96 37.46
C ILE A 16 3.74 -19.30 36.24
N PHE A 17 2.60 -18.60 36.39
CA PHE A 17 1.98 -17.85 35.29
C PHE A 17 2.94 -16.83 34.66
N ILE A 18 3.67 -16.09 35.49
CA ILE A 18 4.61 -15.05 35.04
C ILE A 18 5.86 -15.67 34.39
N PHE A 19 6.33 -16.82 34.85
CA PHE A 19 7.38 -17.60 34.18
C PHE A 19 6.90 -18.15 32.83
N PHE A 20 5.65 -18.59 32.72
CA PHE A 20 5.07 -18.93 31.42
C PHE A 20 4.97 -17.71 30.50
N VAL A 21 4.63 -16.52 31.03
CA VAL A 21 4.71 -15.26 30.26
C VAL A 21 6.14 -14.95 29.82
N PHE A 22 7.16 -15.22 30.64
CA PHE A 22 8.57 -15.08 30.23
C PHE A 22 8.93 -16.01 29.08
N ILE A 23 8.71 -17.32 29.23
CA ILE A 23 9.01 -18.32 28.20
C ILE A 23 8.25 -17.96 26.92
N PHE A 24 6.99 -17.56 27.05
CA PHE A 24 6.16 -17.16 25.94
C PHE A 24 6.73 -15.92 25.23
N LEU A 25 7.05 -14.84 25.97
CA LEU A 25 7.68 -13.64 25.41
C LEU A 25 9.06 -13.94 24.80
N PHE A 26 9.86 -14.82 25.40
CA PHE A 26 11.14 -15.27 24.84
C PHE A 26 10.94 -15.97 23.50
N ILE A 27 10.01 -16.93 23.41
CA ILE A 27 9.66 -17.61 22.16
C ILE A 27 9.22 -16.58 21.11
N ILE A 28 8.47 -15.56 21.52
CA ILE A 28 7.97 -14.51 20.62
C ILE A 28 9.09 -13.62 20.11
N PHE A 29 9.93 -13.10 21.00
CA PHE A 29 11.06 -12.27 20.60
C PHE A 29 12.07 -13.07 19.77
N PHE A 30 12.29 -14.35 20.10
CA PHE A 30 13.14 -15.25 19.34
C PHE A 30 12.57 -15.52 17.95
N ALA A 31 11.32 -15.99 17.86
CA ALA A 31 10.65 -16.23 16.59
C ALA A 31 10.54 -14.95 15.75
N GLY A 32 10.26 -13.83 16.40
CA GLY A 32 10.20 -12.52 15.78
C GLY A 32 11.54 -12.09 15.19
N ASN A 33 12.61 -12.22 15.95
CA ASN A 33 13.94 -11.93 15.43
C ASN A 33 14.38 -12.89 14.32
N CYS A 34 14.00 -14.17 14.39
CA CYS A 34 14.21 -15.12 13.29
C CYS A 34 13.52 -14.59 12.02
N LEU A 35 12.23 -14.25 12.12
CA LEU A 35 11.44 -13.72 11.02
C LEU A 35 12.00 -12.40 10.48
N SER A 36 12.52 -11.52 11.33
CA SER A 36 13.18 -10.27 10.91
C SER A 36 14.47 -10.54 10.14
N ALA A 37 15.30 -11.49 10.59
CA ALA A 37 16.49 -11.88 9.84
C ALA A 37 16.12 -12.37 8.43
N ILE A 38 15.06 -13.19 8.34
CA ILE A 38 14.51 -13.73 7.10
C ILE A 38 13.89 -12.63 6.22
N SER A 39 13.20 -11.63 6.79
CA SER A 39 12.59 -10.53 6.04
C SER A 39 13.60 -9.48 5.58
N SER A 40 14.66 -9.25 6.35
CA SER A 40 15.71 -8.26 6.07
C SER A 40 16.59 -8.58 4.85
N ARG A 41 16.48 -9.78 4.28
CA ARG A 41 17.23 -10.26 3.10
C ARG A 41 18.76 -10.31 3.28
N ARG A 42 19.30 -10.03 4.48
CA ARG A 42 20.75 -9.96 4.75
C ARG A 42 21.47 -11.31 4.65
N THR A 43 20.75 -12.40 4.87
CA THR A 43 21.25 -13.77 4.73
C THR A 43 21.23 -14.26 3.27
N LEU A 44 20.83 -13.43 2.31
CA LEU A 44 20.84 -13.77 0.90
C LEU A 44 22.20 -13.49 0.28
N ALA A 45 22.68 -14.43 -0.52
CA ALA A 45 23.74 -14.23 -1.48
C ALA A 45 23.16 -13.70 -2.80
N ASP A 46 23.92 -12.84 -3.48
CA ASP A 46 23.65 -12.48 -4.85
C ASP A 46 23.86 -13.70 -5.75
N ALA A 47 22.96 -13.90 -6.70
CA ALA A 47 23.05 -14.97 -7.68
C ALA A 47 23.37 -14.37 -9.04
N LYS A 48 24.49 -14.78 -9.61
CA LYS A 48 24.95 -14.39 -10.94
C LYS A 48 25.04 -15.62 -11.83
N ILE A 49 24.49 -15.56 -13.03
CA ILE A 49 24.56 -16.62 -14.02
C ILE A 49 25.27 -16.06 -15.24
N THR A 50 26.37 -16.68 -15.64
CA THR A 50 27.11 -16.33 -16.85
C THR A 50 27.06 -17.52 -17.81
N LEU A 51 26.62 -17.28 -19.05
CA LEU A 51 26.53 -18.27 -20.11
C LEU A 51 27.64 -18.00 -21.13
N ASN A 52 28.57 -18.93 -21.28
CA ASN A 52 29.70 -18.79 -22.21
C ASN A 52 29.39 -19.54 -23.51
N PHE A 53 29.50 -18.84 -24.63
CA PHE A 53 29.28 -19.37 -25.98
C PHE A 53 30.58 -19.36 -26.79
N ASP A 54 30.70 -20.25 -27.78
CA ASP A 54 31.86 -20.26 -28.70
C ASP A 54 31.86 -19.06 -29.68
N HIS A 55 30.69 -18.48 -29.93
CA HIS A 55 30.51 -17.27 -30.73
C HIS A 55 29.65 -16.25 -29.96
N ASP A 56 29.94 -14.95 -30.16
CA ASP A 56 29.16 -13.87 -29.55
C ASP A 56 27.77 -13.81 -30.20
N ARG A 57 26.81 -14.56 -29.64
CA ARG A 57 25.43 -14.62 -30.12
C ARG A 57 24.50 -13.97 -29.09
N LYS A 58 23.63 -13.09 -29.57
CA LYS A 58 22.79 -12.20 -28.75
C LYS A 58 21.33 -12.65 -28.60
N GLU A 59 20.93 -13.75 -29.23
CA GLU A 59 19.51 -14.02 -29.49
C GLU A 59 18.86 -15.02 -28.51
N ASN A 60 17.62 -14.70 -28.11
CA ASN A 60 16.62 -15.56 -27.46
C ASN A 60 17.07 -16.39 -26.24
N ILE A 61 17.91 -15.82 -25.38
CA ILE A 61 18.21 -16.40 -24.07
C ILE A 61 17.48 -15.62 -22.98
N ASN A 62 16.72 -16.36 -22.17
CA ASN A 62 16.06 -15.81 -21.01
C ASN A 62 16.44 -16.61 -19.76
N VAL A 63 16.73 -15.89 -18.67
CA VAL A 63 17.15 -16.52 -17.42
C VAL A 63 16.26 -16.04 -16.29
N PHE A 64 15.79 -16.98 -15.49
CA PHE A 64 14.80 -16.77 -14.44
C PHE A 64 15.25 -17.34 -13.11
N ALA A 65 14.60 -16.87 -12.06
CA ALA A 65 14.56 -17.52 -10.77
C ALA A 65 13.12 -17.91 -10.43
N LYS A 66 12.92 -19.13 -9.96
CA LYS A 66 11.72 -19.51 -9.21
C LYS A 66 11.88 -19.04 -7.78
N LEU A 67 10.99 -18.16 -7.32
CA LEU A 67 11.06 -17.59 -5.98
C LEU A 67 10.52 -18.56 -4.94
N ALA A 68 11.27 -18.77 -3.86
CA ALA A 68 10.87 -19.74 -2.83
C ALA A 68 9.61 -19.36 -2.03
N ARG A 69 9.27 -18.06 -1.97
CA ARG A 69 8.10 -17.59 -1.19
C ARG A 69 6.82 -17.57 -1.99
N ALA A 70 6.90 -17.06 -3.21
CA ALA A 70 5.74 -16.87 -4.07
C ALA A 70 5.56 -18.02 -5.07
N HIS A 71 6.53 -18.93 -5.16
CA HIS A 71 6.62 -20.02 -6.14
C HIS A 71 6.41 -19.56 -7.60
N ASN A 72 6.63 -18.28 -7.85
CA ASN A 72 6.52 -17.65 -9.15
C ASN A 72 7.90 -17.50 -9.78
N ASN A 73 7.91 -17.29 -11.10
CA ASN A 73 9.12 -17.05 -11.85
C ASN A 73 9.36 -15.55 -11.96
N THR A 74 10.61 -15.13 -11.85
CA THR A 74 11.03 -13.74 -12.06
C THR A 74 12.23 -13.71 -12.99
N GLY A 75 12.23 -12.80 -13.95
CA GLY A 75 13.38 -12.59 -14.83
C GLY A 75 14.57 -12.07 -14.03
N LEU A 76 15.77 -12.57 -14.34
CA LEU A 76 17.00 -12.02 -13.81
C LEU A 76 17.42 -10.78 -14.61
N LEU A 77 18.02 -9.80 -13.93
CA LEU A 77 18.48 -8.58 -14.57
C LEU A 77 19.72 -8.87 -15.41
N LYS A 78 19.66 -8.61 -16.72
CA LYS A 78 20.79 -8.80 -17.63
C LYS A 78 21.82 -7.69 -17.39
N THR A 79 23.02 -8.04 -16.94
CA THR A 79 24.10 -7.07 -16.62
C THR A 79 25.08 -6.88 -17.78
N ASN A 80 25.22 -7.88 -18.64
CA ASN A 80 25.97 -7.81 -19.89
C ASN A 80 25.40 -8.85 -20.89
N THR A 81 26.02 -9.01 -22.05
CA THR A 81 25.52 -9.91 -23.12
C THR A 81 25.31 -11.35 -22.67
N SER A 82 26.14 -11.84 -21.76
CA SER A 82 26.20 -13.24 -21.32
C SER A 82 25.89 -13.43 -19.84
N THR A 83 25.50 -12.39 -19.11
CA THR A 83 25.39 -12.44 -17.65
C THR A 83 24.08 -11.87 -17.16
N TRP A 84 23.47 -12.60 -16.24
CA TRP A 84 22.26 -12.25 -15.53
C TRP A 84 22.50 -12.27 -14.02
N GLN A 85 21.85 -11.36 -13.29
CA GLN A 85 21.99 -11.24 -11.86
C GLN A 85 20.63 -11.10 -11.16
N ALA A 86 20.53 -11.72 -9.99
CA ALA A 86 19.51 -11.45 -8.99
C ALA A 86 20.15 -11.07 -7.67
N SER A 87 19.59 -10.03 -7.06
CA SER A 87 19.97 -9.56 -5.74
C SER A 87 18.74 -9.43 -4.86
N GLY A 88 18.87 -9.84 -3.60
CA GLY A 88 17.83 -9.63 -2.59
C GLY A 88 16.54 -10.43 -2.78
N ILE A 89 16.57 -11.59 -3.44
CA ILE A 89 15.41 -12.50 -3.56
C ILE A 89 15.74 -13.91 -3.09
N PHE A 90 14.78 -14.59 -2.46
CA PHE A 90 14.94 -16.00 -2.06
C PHE A 90 14.73 -16.88 -3.29
N ILE A 91 15.79 -17.54 -3.75
CA ILE A 91 15.77 -18.35 -4.96
C ILE A 91 15.62 -19.82 -4.59
N GLU A 92 14.57 -20.45 -5.11
CA GLU A 92 14.32 -21.89 -5.01
C GLU A 92 15.02 -22.63 -6.14
N ARG A 93 14.92 -22.11 -7.37
CA ARG A 93 15.52 -22.68 -8.57
C ARG A 93 15.98 -21.57 -9.50
N LEU A 94 17.07 -21.82 -10.23
CA LEU A 94 17.46 -21.03 -11.39
C LEU A 94 17.03 -21.76 -12.65
N VAL A 95 16.56 -21.01 -13.64
CA VAL A 95 15.98 -21.58 -14.85
C VAL A 95 16.55 -20.86 -16.06
N ILE A 96 17.03 -21.63 -17.03
CA ILE A 96 17.56 -21.12 -18.29
C ILE A 96 16.61 -21.58 -19.39
N ALA A 97 16.05 -20.63 -20.13
CA ALA A 97 15.31 -20.87 -21.36
C ALA A 97 16.18 -20.43 -22.54
N ILE A 98 16.59 -21.38 -23.37
CA ILE A 98 17.51 -21.18 -24.49
C ILE A 98 16.94 -21.78 -25.78
N ASP A 99 17.12 -21.13 -26.92
CA ASP A 99 16.73 -21.69 -28.22
C ASP A 99 17.60 -22.92 -28.54
N LYS A 100 16.95 -24.04 -28.90
CA LYS A 100 17.59 -25.30 -29.31
C LYS A 100 18.64 -25.11 -30.40
N LYS A 101 18.49 -24.11 -31.28
CA LYS A 101 19.46 -23.81 -32.35
C LYS A 101 20.82 -23.33 -31.86
N ILE A 102 20.88 -22.73 -30.68
CA ILE A 102 22.11 -22.17 -30.09
C ILE A 102 22.63 -23.01 -28.92
N VAL A 103 21.91 -24.08 -28.56
CA VAL A 103 22.33 -25.01 -27.51
C VAL A 103 23.66 -25.68 -27.83
N SER A 104 23.92 -25.98 -29.10
CA SER A 104 25.20 -26.56 -29.55
C SER A 104 26.39 -25.65 -29.23
N ASP A 105 26.17 -24.34 -29.26
CA ASP A 105 27.21 -23.32 -29.12
C ASP A 105 27.47 -22.95 -27.64
N LEU A 106 26.64 -23.47 -26.72
CA LEU A 106 26.76 -23.24 -25.29
C LEU A 106 27.88 -24.10 -24.70
N LYS A 107 29.02 -23.47 -24.42
CA LYS A 107 30.20 -24.12 -23.85
C LYS A 107 30.04 -24.42 -22.36
N SER A 108 29.57 -23.43 -21.59
CA SER A 108 29.41 -23.58 -20.15
C SER A 108 28.45 -22.59 -19.52
N VAL A 109 27.91 -22.97 -18.38
CA VAL A 109 27.09 -22.17 -17.47
C VAL A 109 27.84 -22.03 -16.15
N VAL A 110 28.12 -20.79 -15.76
CA VAL A 110 28.76 -20.48 -14.48
C VAL A 110 27.75 -19.79 -13.59
N ILE A 111 27.41 -20.42 -12.46
CA ILE A 111 26.56 -19.82 -11.44
C ILE A 111 27.44 -19.39 -10.29
N THR A 112 27.45 -18.11 -9.98
CA THR A 112 28.16 -17.57 -8.82
C THR A 112 27.14 -17.15 -7.76
N LEU A 113 27.20 -17.78 -6.60
CA LEU A 113 26.47 -17.42 -5.40
C LEU A 113 27.46 -16.78 -4.43
N ASP A 114 27.44 -15.46 -4.31
CA ASP A 114 28.42 -14.70 -3.54
C ASP A 114 29.88 -14.97 -3.98
N LYS A 115 30.68 -15.64 -3.15
CA LYS A 115 32.09 -16.01 -3.47
C LYS A 115 32.23 -17.44 -4.02
N LYS A 116 31.16 -18.22 -4.07
CA LYS A 116 31.17 -19.62 -4.51
C LYS A 116 30.66 -19.73 -5.93
N SER A 117 31.45 -20.30 -6.83
CA SER A 117 31.07 -20.53 -8.22
C SER A 117 30.83 -22.03 -8.49
N PHE A 118 29.79 -22.32 -9.25
CA PHE A 118 29.40 -23.64 -9.73
C PHE A 118 29.54 -23.63 -11.25
N TYR A 119 30.32 -24.57 -11.76
CA TYR A 119 30.62 -24.67 -13.19
C TYR A 119 29.91 -25.88 -13.78
N TYR A 120 29.17 -25.66 -14.86
CA TYR A 120 28.53 -26.71 -15.64
C TYR A 120 28.99 -26.56 -17.09
N ASP A 121 29.79 -27.50 -17.58
CA ASP A 121 29.98 -27.68 -19.02
C ASP A 121 28.68 -28.17 -19.69
N GLN A 122 28.66 -28.24 -21.01
CA GLN A 122 27.48 -28.66 -21.76
C GLN A 122 26.93 -30.04 -21.33
N ASN A 123 27.82 -31.02 -21.11
CA ASN A 123 27.42 -32.39 -20.73
C ASN A 123 26.86 -32.45 -19.30
N SER A 124 27.50 -31.79 -18.35
CA SER A 124 27.03 -31.70 -16.96
C SER A 124 25.74 -30.89 -16.86
N LEU A 125 25.56 -29.87 -17.69
CA LEU A 125 24.31 -29.13 -17.80
C LEU A 125 23.16 -30.07 -18.16
N PHE A 126 23.26 -30.84 -19.25
CA PHE A 126 22.16 -31.72 -19.69
C PHE A 126 21.94 -32.96 -18.83
N SER A 127 22.96 -33.43 -18.14
CA SER A 127 22.83 -34.59 -17.25
C SER A 127 22.32 -34.25 -15.85
N GLN A 128 22.65 -33.06 -15.33
CA GLN A 128 22.28 -32.68 -13.96
C GLN A 128 21.05 -31.76 -13.89
N TRP A 129 20.82 -30.94 -14.92
CA TRP A 129 19.67 -30.03 -14.93
C TRP A 129 18.43 -30.74 -15.42
N LYS A 130 17.31 -30.45 -14.78
CA LYS A 130 16.03 -31.02 -15.14
C LYS A 130 15.44 -30.25 -16.32
N GLN A 131 15.14 -30.94 -17.41
CA GLN A 131 14.38 -30.34 -18.50
C GLN A 131 12.90 -30.22 -18.11
N SER A 132 12.32 -29.04 -18.31
CA SER A 132 10.94 -28.75 -17.94
C SER A 132 10.14 -28.18 -19.11
N SER A 133 8.81 -28.22 -18.99
CA SER A 133 7.92 -27.70 -20.02
C SER A 133 7.94 -26.17 -20.03
N PRO A 134 8.12 -25.50 -21.18
CA PRO A 134 8.03 -24.04 -21.26
C PRO A 134 6.73 -23.47 -20.67
N ARG A 135 5.63 -24.24 -20.72
CA ARG A 135 4.33 -23.84 -20.16
C ARG A 135 4.36 -23.65 -18.64
N GLU A 136 5.14 -24.44 -17.90
CA GLU A 136 5.29 -24.31 -16.45
C GLU A 136 5.93 -22.97 -16.05
N TYR A 137 6.57 -22.31 -17.01
CA TYR A 137 7.29 -21.06 -16.83
C TYR A 137 6.58 -19.85 -17.44
N GLY A 138 5.31 -19.99 -17.84
CA GLY A 138 4.50 -18.88 -18.37
C GLY A 138 4.84 -18.50 -19.81
N TYR A 139 5.60 -19.33 -20.52
CA TYR A 139 5.91 -19.08 -21.92
C TYR A 139 4.77 -19.48 -22.83
N LYS A 140 4.42 -18.54 -23.71
CA LYS A 140 3.53 -18.79 -24.84
C LYS A 140 4.10 -19.88 -25.72
N VAL A 141 3.17 -20.59 -26.33
CA VAL A 141 3.25 -21.60 -27.39
C VAL A 141 4.05 -21.17 -28.64
N SER A 142 4.78 -20.05 -28.64
CA SER A 142 5.41 -19.50 -29.85
C SER A 142 6.77 -20.07 -30.22
N ASP A 143 7.45 -20.83 -29.35
CA ASP A 143 8.64 -21.58 -29.78
C ASP A 143 8.72 -22.95 -29.10
N ASN A 144 8.19 -23.99 -29.78
CA ASN A 144 8.59 -25.38 -29.54
C ASN A 144 10.12 -25.60 -29.66
N ASN A 145 10.84 -24.57 -30.12
CA ASN A 145 12.28 -24.50 -30.22
C ASN A 145 12.97 -24.09 -28.91
N MET A 146 12.27 -23.68 -27.85
CA MET A 146 12.92 -23.38 -26.57
C MET A 146 13.17 -24.62 -25.73
N LEU A 147 14.39 -24.75 -25.22
CA LEU A 147 14.80 -25.72 -24.21
C LEU A 147 14.84 -25.02 -22.85
N VAL A 148 14.06 -25.51 -21.89
CA VAL A 148 13.99 -24.96 -20.53
C VAL A 148 14.65 -25.93 -19.55
N LEU A 149 15.67 -25.44 -18.85
CA LEU A 149 16.49 -26.21 -17.92
C LEU A 149 16.39 -25.61 -16.52
N GLU A 150 16.04 -26.44 -15.54
CA GLU A 150 16.01 -26.10 -14.11
C GLU A 150 17.26 -26.58 -13.37
N SER A 151 17.79 -25.71 -12.51
CA SER A 151 18.99 -26.00 -11.73
C SER A 151 18.83 -27.19 -10.76
N PRO A 152 19.86 -28.02 -10.56
CA PRO A 152 19.80 -29.20 -9.70
C PRO A 152 19.63 -28.85 -8.22
N ASP A 153 19.11 -29.81 -7.45
CA ASP A 153 18.93 -29.69 -5.98
C ASP A 153 20.26 -29.52 -5.23
N SER A 154 21.37 -29.93 -5.84
CA SER A 154 22.73 -29.79 -5.31
C SER A 154 23.27 -28.37 -5.37
N LEU A 155 22.63 -27.47 -6.13
CA LEU A 155 23.03 -26.08 -6.22
C LEU A 155 22.59 -25.32 -4.96
N TYR A 156 23.47 -25.18 -3.98
CA TYR A 156 23.23 -24.35 -2.80
C TYR A 156 24.52 -23.82 -2.17
N LEU A 157 24.43 -22.63 -1.56
CA LEU A 157 25.51 -22.04 -0.79
C LEU A 157 25.64 -22.77 0.56
N GLU A 158 24.61 -22.69 1.41
CA GLU A 158 24.52 -23.41 2.69
C GLU A 158 23.10 -23.94 2.92
N ARG A 159 22.96 -25.13 3.54
CA ARG A 159 21.66 -25.64 4.02
C ARG A 159 21.39 -25.10 5.41
N SER A 160 20.18 -24.57 5.61
CA SER A 160 19.74 -24.16 6.94
C SER A 160 19.57 -25.36 7.87
N ARG A 161 19.90 -25.17 9.15
CA ARG A 161 19.68 -26.12 10.24
C ARG A 161 18.43 -25.78 11.07
N ILE A 162 17.65 -24.79 10.63
CA ILE A 162 16.44 -24.36 11.33
C ILE A 162 15.35 -25.42 11.16
N PRO A 163 14.86 -26.04 12.24
CA PRO A 163 13.89 -27.14 12.16
C PRO A 163 12.48 -26.69 11.70
N ILE A 164 12.19 -25.39 11.72
CA ILE A 164 10.89 -24.81 11.40
C ILE A 164 10.79 -24.53 9.89
N LYS A 165 9.79 -25.12 9.22
CA LYS A 165 9.64 -25.10 7.75
C LYS A 165 10.90 -25.60 7.02
N ASN A 166 11.41 -26.78 7.43
CA ASN A 166 12.54 -27.42 6.77
C ASN A 166 12.46 -27.37 5.24
N HIS A 167 11.30 -27.63 4.65
CA HIS A 167 11.13 -27.58 3.19
C HIS A 167 11.47 -26.20 2.58
N PHE A 168 11.06 -25.09 3.22
CA PHE A 168 11.34 -23.74 2.68
C PHE A 168 12.81 -23.39 2.77
N PHE A 169 13.43 -23.57 3.95
CA PHE A 169 14.83 -23.17 4.13
C PHE A 169 15.81 -24.13 3.48
N SER A 170 15.47 -25.42 3.43
CA SER A 170 16.29 -26.39 2.71
C SER A 170 16.28 -26.13 1.21
N SER A 171 15.18 -25.62 0.62
CA SER A 171 15.11 -25.38 -0.82
C SER A 171 15.82 -24.11 -1.31
N LEU A 172 16.42 -23.31 -0.42
CA LEU A 172 17.07 -22.05 -0.81
C LEU A 172 18.49 -22.28 -1.33
N ILE A 173 18.74 -21.83 -2.57
CA ILE A 173 20.08 -21.95 -3.14
C ILE A 173 21.03 -20.86 -2.63
N ASN A 174 20.51 -19.65 -2.37
CA ASN A 174 21.31 -18.47 -2.06
C ASN A 174 21.33 -18.11 -0.56
N TRP A 175 21.24 -19.10 0.33
CA TRP A 175 21.26 -18.91 1.78
C TRP A 175 22.70 -18.88 2.35
N ARG A 176 23.04 -17.85 3.14
CA ARG A 176 24.35 -17.65 3.83
C ARG A 176 24.40 -18.23 5.27
N GLY A 177 23.44 -19.07 5.64
CA GLY A 177 23.44 -19.72 6.95
C GLY A 177 22.67 -18.99 8.07
N ASP A 178 22.61 -19.64 9.23
CA ASP A 178 21.72 -19.26 10.34
C ASP A 178 22.39 -18.28 11.34
N GLN A 179 23.59 -17.76 11.04
CA GLN A 179 24.41 -16.98 11.97
C GLN A 179 23.72 -15.72 12.52
N LEU A 180 22.99 -14.99 11.65
CA LEU A 180 22.24 -13.81 12.08
C LEU A 180 21.13 -14.17 13.08
N ILE A 181 20.48 -15.31 12.90
CA ILE A 181 19.39 -15.79 13.75
C ILE A 181 19.91 -16.13 15.15
N TYR A 182 21.06 -16.80 15.24
CA TYR A 182 21.72 -17.09 16.52
C TYR A 182 22.13 -15.81 17.26
N ARG A 183 22.68 -14.81 16.57
CA ARG A 183 23.02 -13.51 17.19
C ARG A 183 21.80 -12.80 17.78
N PHE A 184 20.66 -12.87 17.11
CA PHE A 184 19.42 -12.28 17.63
C PHE A 184 18.79 -13.05 18.80
N THR A 185 19.23 -14.28 19.08
CA THR A 185 18.74 -15.09 20.20
C THR A 185 19.10 -14.44 21.54
N TRP A 186 20.32 -13.90 21.66
CA TRP A 186 20.75 -13.16 22.85
C TRP A 186 19.98 -11.86 23.06
N LEU A 187 19.73 -11.11 21.98
CA LEU A 187 18.91 -9.88 22.00
C LEU A 187 17.46 -10.17 22.40
N ALA A 188 16.87 -11.25 21.88
CA ALA A 188 15.53 -11.71 22.26
C ALA A 188 15.47 -12.06 23.75
N LEU A 189 16.47 -12.79 24.26
CA LEU A 189 16.58 -13.18 25.66
C LEU A 189 16.63 -11.96 26.58
N PHE A 190 17.50 -10.99 26.28
CA PHE A 190 17.61 -9.76 27.07
C PHE A 190 16.32 -8.91 27.03
N SER A 191 15.73 -8.74 25.85
CA SER A 191 14.48 -7.98 25.66
C SER A 191 13.31 -8.62 26.40
N SER A 192 13.17 -9.94 26.31
CA SER A 192 12.15 -10.71 27.01
C SER A 192 12.29 -10.61 28.53
N LEU A 193 13.53 -10.62 29.04
CA LEU A 193 13.84 -10.51 30.46
C LEU A 193 13.46 -9.12 31.01
N ILE A 194 13.76 -8.05 30.28
CA ILE A 194 13.39 -6.68 30.69
C ILE A 194 11.87 -6.52 30.78
N VAL A 195 11.14 -6.94 29.74
CA VAL A 195 9.66 -6.86 29.73
C VAL A 195 9.07 -7.70 30.86
N TRP A 196 9.66 -8.87 31.12
CA TRP A 196 9.23 -9.75 32.20
C TRP A 196 9.39 -9.13 33.60
N VAL A 197 10.57 -8.60 33.92
CA VAL A 197 10.82 -7.92 35.20
C VAL A 197 9.85 -6.76 35.41
N TRP A 198 9.51 -6.03 34.36
CA TRP A 198 8.59 -4.89 34.44
C TRP A 198 7.11 -5.28 34.54
N LEU A 199 6.65 -6.31 33.81
CA LEU A 199 5.29 -6.83 33.99
C LEU A 199 5.07 -7.34 35.41
N LEU A 200 6.08 -7.98 36.00
CA LEU A 200 6.10 -8.39 37.40
C LEU A 200 5.94 -7.17 38.32
N LEU A 201 6.72 -6.09 38.11
CA LEU A 201 6.65 -4.86 38.90
C LEU A 201 5.32 -4.12 38.74
N ALA A 202 4.82 -3.92 37.51
CA ALA A 202 3.54 -3.26 37.24
C ALA A 202 2.36 -4.04 37.84
N TYR A 203 2.40 -5.37 37.74
CA TYR A 203 1.43 -6.23 38.40
C TYR A 203 1.49 -6.10 39.92
N LEU A 204 2.69 -6.11 40.52
CA LEU A 204 2.88 -5.92 41.95
C LEU A 204 2.32 -4.56 42.41
N ILE A 205 2.60 -3.48 41.68
CA ILE A 205 2.08 -2.13 41.97
C ILE A 205 0.55 -2.09 41.84
N TYR A 206 -0.01 -2.62 40.75
CA TYR A 206 -1.47 -2.69 40.56
C TYR A 206 -2.15 -3.46 41.68
N HIS A 207 -1.60 -4.62 42.05
CA HIS A 207 -2.19 -5.48 43.08
C HIS A 207 -2.05 -4.87 44.48
N LEU A 208 -0.93 -4.22 44.78
CA LEU A 208 -0.74 -3.48 46.03
C LEU A 208 -1.66 -2.26 46.14
N TYR A 209 -1.96 -1.59 45.02
CA TYR A 209 -2.74 -0.34 45.01
C TYR A 209 -4.26 -0.57 44.89
N PHE A 210 -4.72 -1.54 44.09
CA PHE A 210 -6.14 -1.72 43.74
C PHE A 210 -6.86 -2.84 44.49
N ARG A 211 -6.16 -3.79 45.12
CA ARG A 211 -6.80 -4.88 45.90
C ARG A 211 -7.66 -4.37 47.05
N ARG A 212 -7.42 -3.16 47.55
CA ARG A 212 -8.22 -2.53 48.63
C ARG A 212 -9.57 -1.95 48.16
N LYS A 213 -9.89 -1.91 46.86
CA LYS A 213 -11.02 -1.11 46.33
C LYS A 213 -11.98 -1.84 45.36
N LEU A 214 -11.81 -3.14 45.14
CA LEU A 214 -12.41 -3.89 44.01
C LEU A 214 -13.74 -4.60 44.31
N ASP A 215 -14.49 -4.17 45.34
CA ASP A 215 -15.80 -4.76 45.71
C ASP A 215 -17.04 -4.05 45.10
N SER A 216 -16.88 -3.27 44.03
CA SER A 216 -18.00 -2.51 43.44
C SER A 216 -18.56 -3.12 42.14
N SER A 217 -19.88 -3.32 42.12
CA SER A 217 -20.69 -3.94 41.05
C SER A 217 -20.73 -3.19 39.71
N ASN A 218 -20.27 -1.93 39.65
CA ASN A 218 -20.36 -1.10 38.45
C ASN A 218 -19.30 -1.39 37.38
N ILE A 219 -18.15 -1.99 37.73
CA ILE A 219 -17.09 -2.34 36.77
C ILE A 219 -17.57 -3.36 35.72
N ILE A 220 -18.58 -4.17 36.07
CA ILE A 220 -19.06 -5.29 35.26
C ILE A 220 -19.80 -4.85 33.99
N LYS A 221 -20.40 -3.65 33.96
CA LYS A 221 -21.23 -3.19 32.81
C LYS A 221 -20.41 -2.69 31.62
N ASP A 222 -19.35 -1.93 31.85
CA ASP A 222 -18.54 -1.37 30.75
C ASP A 222 -17.64 -2.43 30.11
N ASP A 223 -17.11 -3.38 30.89
CA ASP A 223 -16.35 -4.52 30.36
C ASP A 223 -17.24 -5.40 29.46
N ALA A 224 -18.54 -5.52 29.74
CA ALA A 224 -19.44 -6.36 28.93
C ALA A 224 -19.56 -5.88 27.47
N ILE A 225 -19.45 -4.57 27.20
CA ILE A 225 -19.55 -4.03 25.84
C ILE A 225 -18.30 -4.36 25.02
N GLY A 226 -17.11 -4.09 25.57
CA GLY A 226 -15.84 -4.37 24.89
C GLY A 226 -15.65 -5.87 24.64
N VAL A 227 -16.04 -6.68 25.62
CA VAL A 227 -16.07 -8.15 25.55
C VAL A 227 -17.00 -8.63 24.42
N LYS A 228 -18.22 -8.09 24.36
CA LYS A 228 -19.21 -8.43 23.32
C LYS A 228 -18.72 -8.07 21.92
N LEU A 229 -18.19 -6.86 21.73
CA LEU A 229 -17.66 -6.42 20.45
C LEU A 229 -16.47 -7.27 19.98
N SER A 230 -15.56 -7.60 20.90
CA SER A 230 -14.42 -8.47 20.61
C SER A 230 -14.88 -9.86 20.16
N ALA A 231 -15.92 -10.41 20.80
CA ALA A 231 -16.51 -11.69 20.41
C ALA A 231 -17.13 -11.65 19.01
N ILE A 232 -17.86 -10.59 18.68
CA ILE A 232 -18.47 -10.40 17.34
C ILE A 232 -17.39 -10.31 16.26
N VAL A 233 -16.34 -9.52 16.49
CA VAL A 233 -15.22 -9.39 15.54
C VAL A 233 -14.51 -10.73 15.37
N PHE A 234 -14.24 -11.45 16.47
CA PHE A 234 -13.59 -12.75 16.43
C PHE A 234 -14.42 -13.80 15.67
N LEU A 235 -15.73 -13.90 15.97
CA LEU A 235 -16.65 -14.79 15.26
C LEU A 235 -16.71 -14.44 13.77
N THR A 236 -16.69 -13.15 13.42
CA THR A 236 -16.67 -12.70 12.03
C THR A 236 -15.41 -13.17 11.32
N ILE A 237 -14.22 -12.94 11.91
CA ILE A 237 -12.95 -13.42 11.36
C ILE A 237 -12.95 -14.95 11.22
N PHE A 238 -13.48 -15.66 12.20
CA PHE A 238 -13.56 -17.12 12.15
C PHE A 238 -14.43 -17.63 11.00
N VAL A 239 -15.62 -17.06 10.81
CA VAL A 239 -16.51 -17.42 9.70
C VAL A 239 -15.90 -17.04 8.34
N GLU A 240 -15.23 -15.88 8.25
CA GLU A 240 -14.48 -15.49 7.05
C GLU A 240 -13.39 -16.49 6.69
N ILE A 241 -12.61 -16.98 7.66
CA ILE A 241 -11.59 -18.02 7.42
C ILE A 241 -12.22 -19.29 6.84
N ILE A 242 -13.41 -19.67 7.32
CA ILE A 242 -14.16 -20.81 6.76
C ILE A 242 -14.56 -20.52 5.31
N ILE A 243 -15.15 -19.37 5.02
CA ILE A 243 -15.55 -18.96 3.66
C ILE A 243 -14.34 -18.99 2.70
N ILE A 244 -13.22 -18.39 3.11
CA ILE A 244 -11.97 -18.34 2.34
C ILE A 244 -11.46 -19.76 2.05
N THR A 245 -11.53 -20.66 3.03
CA THR A 245 -11.11 -22.07 2.88
C THR A 245 -12.02 -22.82 1.92
N VAL A 246 -13.33 -22.58 1.98
CA VAL A 246 -14.32 -23.15 1.04
C VAL A 246 -14.06 -22.65 -0.38
N ILE A 247 -13.89 -21.34 -0.59
CA ILE A 247 -13.57 -20.76 -1.91
C ILE A 247 -12.31 -21.40 -2.47
N LYS A 248 -11.23 -21.49 -1.69
CA LYS A 248 -9.97 -22.10 -2.13
C LYS A 248 -10.14 -23.55 -2.59
N LYS A 249 -11.06 -24.29 -1.95
CA LYS A 249 -11.30 -25.70 -2.27
C LYS A 249 -12.12 -25.88 -3.55
N PHE A 250 -13.13 -25.04 -3.77
CA PHE A 250 -14.12 -25.24 -4.83
C PHE A 250 -13.95 -24.33 -6.05
N TYR A 251 -13.28 -23.18 -5.93
CA TYR A 251 -13.06 -22.24 -7.03
C TYR A 251 -11.64 -22.37 -7.57
N ASN A 252 -11.48 -23.13 -8.66
CA ASN A 252 -10.21 -23.41 -9.33
C ASN A 252 -10.23 -22.93 -10.80
N PRO A 253 -10.22 -21.62 -11.05
CA PRO A 253 -10.24 -21.06 -12.41
C PRO A 253 -8.96 -21.42 -13.19
N ASP A 254 -9.10 -21.60 -14.51
CA ASP A 254 -7.97 -21.90 -15.39
C ASP A 254 -7.11 -20.65 -15.65
N VAL A 255 -6.00 -20.55 -14.93
CA VAL A 255 -5.02 -19.45 -15.06
C VAL A 255 -4.38 -19.45 -16.45
N SER A 256 -4.25 -20.61 -17.11
CA SER A 256 -3.64 -20.72 -18.43
C SER A 256 -4.47 -20.00 -19.48
N LEU A 257 -5.80 -20.10 -19.40
CA LEU A 257 -6.72 -19.37 -20.28
C LEU A 257 -6.59 -17.86 -20.10
N ILE A 258 -6.46 -17.38 -18.86
CA ILE A 258 -6.28 -15.94 -18.56
C ILE A 258 -4.97 -15.44 -19.19
N LEU A 259 -3.87 -16.17 -19.01
CA LEU A 259 -2.57 -15.82 -19.58
C LEU A 259 -2.58 -15.86 -21.11
N ASN A 260 -3.24 -16.84 -21.72
CA ASN A 260 -3.38 -16.92 -23.18
C ASN A 260 -4.14 -15.73 -23.76
N ASN A 261 -5.24 -15.34 -23.12
CA ASN A 261 -6.02 -14.16 -23.50
C ASN A 261 -5.22 -12.86 -23.31
N ALA A 262 -4.54 -12.72 -22.17
CA ALA A 262 -3.68 -11.57 -21.89
C ALA A 262 -2.58 -11.45 -22.97
N ALA A 263 -1.94 -12.55 -23.34
CA ALA A 263 -0.85 -12.53 -24.29
C ALA A 263 -1.29 -12.18 -25.73
N GLN A 264 -2.57 -12.29 -26.08
CA GLN A 264 -3.11 -11.77 -27.35
C GLN A 264 -3.22 -10.24 -27.36
N ILE A 265 -3.30 -9.61 -26.19
CA ILE A 265 -3.57 -8.18 -26.01
C ILE A 265 -2.27 -7.42 -25.68
N TYR A 266 -1.43 -7.98 -24.81
CA TYR A 266 -0.24 -7.32 -24.26
C TYR A 266 1.05 -7.74 -24.96
N LEU A 267 2.06 -6.88 -24.86
CA LEU A 267 3.41 -7.14 -25.38
C LEU A 267 4.10 -8.27 -24.62
N ASP A 268 5.00 -8.99 -25.29
CA ASP A 268 5.67 -10.18 -24.72
C ASP A 268 6.57 -9.85 -23.52
N ASN A 269 7.22 -8.69 -23.53
CA ASN A 269 8.02 -8.20 -22.39
C ASN A 269 7.15 -7.89 -21.16
N VAL A 270 5.88 -7.52 -21.35
CA VAL A 270 4.92 -7.24 -20.26
C VAL A 270 4.36 -8.55 -19.70
N MET A 271 4.26 -9.61 -20.50
CA MET A 271 3.67 -10.90 -20.09
C MET A 271 4.35 -11.54 -18.88
N ILE A 272 5.66 -11.31 -18.70
CA ILE A 272 6.43 -11.80 -17.54
C ILE A 272 5.88 -11.24 -16.22
N SER A 273 5.23 -10.08 -16.26
CA SER A 273 4.63 -9.42 -15.10
C SER A 273 3.21 -9.90 -14.79
N PHE A 274 2.59 -10.74 -15.62
CA PHE A 274 1.23 -11.24 -15.36
C PHE A 274 1.24 -12.44 -14.40
N ILE A 275 0.62 -12.25 -13.24
CA ILE A 275 0.47 -13.24 -12.18
C ILE A 275 -1.01 -13.27 -11.78
N PRO A 276 -1.92 -13.91 -12.54
CA PRO A 276 -3.34 -13.89 -12.23
C PRO A 276 -3.65 -14.55 -10.87
N LYS A 277 -4.50 -13.90 -10.06
CA LYS A 277 -4.90 -14.39 -8.72
C LYS A 277 -6.41 -14.43 -8.50
N PRO A 278 -7.16 -15.06 -9.41
CA PRO A 278 -8.61 -15.02 -9.36
C PRO A 278 -9.20 -15.61 -8.06
N VAL A 279 -8.54 -16.59 -7.43
CA VAL A 279 -8.99 -17.16 -6.15
C VAL A 279 -8.87 -16.15 -5.01
N GLU A 280 -7.73 -15.46 -4.90
CA GLU A 280 -7.46 -14.46 -3.85
C GLU A 280 -8.40 -13.24 -4.01
N GLN A 281 -8.55 -12.75 -5.25
CA GLN A 281 -9.48 -11.67 -5.57
C GLN A 281 -10.93 -12.03 -5.22
N MET A 282 -11.35 -13.27 -5.47
CA MET A 282 -12.69 -13.76 -5.11
C MET A 282 -12.86 -13.84 -3.60
N GLN A 283 -11.86 -14.36 -2.88
CA GLN A 283 -11.84 -14.41 -1.42
C GLN A 283 -11.97 -13.01 -0.82
N TYR A 284 -11.18 -12.05 -1.31
CA TYR A 284 -11.24 -10.66 -0.87
C TYR A 284 -12.60 -10.04 -1.14
N THR A 285 -13.09 -10.14 -2.38
CA THR A 285 -14.36 -9.55 -2.81
C THR A 285 -15.52 -10.07 -1.98
N LEU A 286 -15.61 -11.39 -1.82
CA LEU A 286 -16.67 -12.00 -1.02
C LEU A 286 -16.52 -11.66 0.46
N GLY A 287 -15.31 -11.65 1.02
CA GLY A 287 -15.10 -11.30 2.42
C GLY A 287 -15.51 -9.86 2.73
N VAL A 288 -15.12 -8.90 1.88
CA VAL A 288 -15.55 -7.50 2.05
C VAL A 288 -17.06 -7.36 1.88
N LEU A 289 -17.66 -8.04 0.91
CA LEU A 289 -19.10 -7.98 0.66
C LEU A 289 -19.92 -8.61 1.79
N PHE A 290 -19.46 -9.73 2.36
CA PHE A 290 -20.16 -10.46 3.42
C PHE A 290 -19.87 -9.95 4.83
N ALA A 291 -18.73 -9.32 5.08
CA ALA A 291 -18.35 -8.84 6.41
C ALA A 291 -19.46 -8.03 7.13
N PRO A 292 -20.15 -7.06 6.50
CA PRO A 292 -21.24 -6.33 7.15
C PRO A 292 -22.39 -7.25 7.60
N PHE A 293 -22.77 -8.22 6.77
CA PHE A 293 -23.84 -9.17 7.07
C PHE A 293 -23.43 -10.16 8.16
N LEU A 294 -22.19 -10.63 8.11
CA LEU A 294 -21.63 -11.52 9.14
C LEU A 294 -21.55 -10.83 10.50
N ILE A 295 -21.16 -9.56 10.57
CA ILE A 295 -21.14 -8.80 11.83
C ILE A 295 -22.54 -8.72 12.43
N ILE A 296 -23.56 -8.42 11.61
CA ILE A 296 -24.95 -8.34 12.05
C ILE A 296 -25.45 -9.71 12.51
N PHE A 297 -25.21 -10.76 11.72
CA PHE A 297 -25.56 -12.14 12.07
C PHE A 297 -24.91 -12.58 13.39
N ASN A 298 -23.59 -12.38 13.52
CA ASN A 298 -22.81 -12.75 14.70
C ASN A 298 -23.25 -11.95 15.94
N TYR A 299 -23.67 -10.69 15.78
CA TYR A 299 -24.27 -9.92 16.86
C TYR A 299 -25.55 -10.59 17.40
N PHE A 300 -26.48 -10.98 16.52
CA PHE A 300 -27.72 -11.64 16.92
C PHE A 300 -27.47 -13.05 17.48
N PHE A 301 -26.55 -13.79 16.88
CA PHE A 301 -26.13 -15.11 17.36
C PHE A 301 -25.53 -15.04 18.77
N TYR A 302 -24.66 -14.06 19.03
CA TYR A 302 -24.10 -13.81 20.36
C TYR A 302 -25.18 -13.46 21.40
N GLU A 303 -26.13 -12.60 21.05
CA GLU A 303 -27.27 -12.27 21.91
C GLU A 303 -28.13 -13.49 22.25
N TRP A 304 -28.37 -14.34 21.26
CA TRP A 304 -29.10 -15.60 21.45
C TRP A 304 -28.36 -16.56 22.40
N LEU A 305 -27.04 -16.72 22.23
CA LEU A 305 -26.20 -17.56 23.09
C LEU A 305 -26.19 -17.08 24.55
N ILE A 306 -26.10 -15.77 24.81
CA ILE A 306 -26.13 -15.24 26.18
C ILE A 306 -27.47 -15.50 26.86
N LYS A 307 -28.58 -15.33 26.15
CA LYS A 307 -29.93 -15.54 26.71
C LYS A 307 -30.15 -16.98 27.19
N GLN A 308 -29.45 -17.96 26.62
CA GLN A 308 -29.55 -19.37 26.99
C GLN A 308 -28.81 -19.75 28.30
N SER A 309 -28.42 -18.79 29.15
CA SER A 309 -27.93 -18.96 30.54
C SER A 309 -26.61 -19.73 30.79
N MET A 310 -26.03 -20.37 29.77
CA MET A 310 -24.73 -21.08 29.86
C MET A 310 -23.54 -20.15 30.19
N VAL A 311 -23.62 -18.86 29.88
CA VAL A 311 -22.48 -17.93 29.97
C VAL A 311 -22.15 -17.49 31.40
N ILE A 312 -23.10 -17.53 32.34
CA ILE A 312 -22.83 -17.16 33.75
C ILE A 312 -21.83 -18.15 34.37
N LYS A 313 -21.93 -19.44 34.03
CA LYS A 313 -21.05 -20.51 34.52
C LYS A 313 -19.62 -20.41 33.97
N TYR A 314 -19.46 -19.85 32.76
CA TYR A 314 -18.16 -19.71 32.07
C TYR A 314 -17.62 -18.28 32.01
N LYS A 315 -18.25 -17.32 32.72
CA LYS A 315 -17.81 -15.92 32.76
C LYS A 315 -16.34 -15.77 33.15
N ASN A 316 -15.87 -16.57 34.11
CA ASN A 316 -14.46 -16.59 34.52
C ASN A 316 -13.53 -17.17 33.45
N PHE A 317 -13.97 -18.18 32.68
CA PHE A 317 -13.21 -18.71 31.56
C PHE A 317 -13.10 -17.68 30.44
N PHE A 318 -14.19 -16.99 30.14
CA PHE A 318 -14.26 -15.96 29.12
C PHE A 318 -13.40 -14.73 29.46
N VAL A 319 -13.43 -14.27 30.71
CA VAL A 319 -12.53 -13.19 31.19
C VAL A 319 -11.06 -13.60 31.10
N LYS A 320 -10.70 -14.84 31.47
CA LYS A 320 -9.33 -15.36 31.32
C LYS A 320 -8.90 -15.45 29.85
N PHE A 321 -9.81 -15.89 28.97
CA PHE A 321 -9.56 -15.95 27.53
C PHE A 321 -9.34 -14.55 26.92
N ILE A 322 -10.04 -13.53 27.42
CA ILE A 322 -9.88 -12.14 26.99
C ILE A 322 -8.60 -11.52 27.54
N LEU A 323 -8.23 -11.83 28.78
CA LEU A 323 -6.91 -11.47 29.33
C LEU A 323 -5.77 -12.12 28.54
N LEU A 324 -5.95 -13.35 28.05
CA LEU A 324 -5.03 -13.99 27.13
C LEU A 324 -5.00 -13.25 25.78
N GLY A 325 -6.16 -12.91 25.21
CA GLY A 325 -6.27 -12.07 24.00
C GLY A 325 -5.55 -10.73 24.13
N LEU A 326 -5.61 -10.10 25.31
CA LEU A 326 -4.90 -8.86 25.61
C LEU A 326 -3.38 -8.98 25.59
N LEU A 327 -2.84 -10.13 26.04
CA LEU A 327 -1.42 -10.42 25.90
C LEU A 327 -1.07 -10.71 24.43
N LEU A 328 -1.95 -11.40 23.71
CA LEU A 328 -1.76 -11.78 22.30
C LEU A 328 -1.79 -10.59 21.33
N VAL A 329 -2.48 -9.48 21.63
CA VAL A 329 -2.57 -8.33 20.71
C VAL A 329 -1.23 -7.61 20.51
N PRO A 330 -0.49 -7.16 21.55
CA PRO A 330 0.86 -6.60 21.39
C PRO A 330 1.83 -7.55 20.68
N ILE A 331 1.66 -8.85 20.90
CA ILE A 331 2.44 -9.92 20.26
C ILE A 331 2.12 -10.00 18.78
N PHE A 332 0.84 -10.03 18.45
CA PHE A 332 0.34 -10.02 17.08
C PHE A 332 0.90 -8.77 16.37
N ILE A 333 0.81 -7.58 17.00
CA ILE A 333 1.38 -6.31 16.53
C ILE A 333 2.88 -6.42 16.26
N TYR A 334 3.65 -6.88 17.24
CA TYR A 334 5.10 -7.04 17.13
C TYR A 334 5.48 -7.98 15.98
N PHE A 335 4.82 -9.14 15.87
CA PHE A 335 5.05 -10.06 14.77
C PHE A 335 4.69 -9.47 13.40
N GLY A 336 3.58 -8.73 13.30
CA GLY A 336 3.27 -8.10 12.01
C GLY A 336 4.25 -7.00 11.63
N LEU A 337 4.74 -6.22 12.60
CA LEU A 337 5.82 -5.25 12.37
C LEU A 337 7.09 -5.96 11.89
N ILE A 338 7.50 -7.05 12.53
CA ILE A 338 8.64 -7.89 12.11
C ILE A 338 8.47 -8.46 10.71
N MET A 339 7.29 -9.00 10.41
CA MET A 339 6.99 -9.60 9.11
C MET A 339 7.06 -8.53 8.01
N SER A 340 6.80 -7.28 8.38
CA SER A 340 7.03 -6.12 7.53
C SER A 340 8.46 -5.56 7.54
N ASP A 341 9.45 -6.24 8.16
CA ASP A 341 10.83 -5.72 8.40
C ASP A 341 10.84 -4.37 9.13
N PHE A 342 9.88 -4.17 10.04
CA PHE A 342 9.62 -2.91 10.72
C PHE A 342 9.49 -1.72 9.74
N PHE A 343 9.13 -1.96 8.48
CA PHE A 343 9.16 -0.97 7.40
C PHE A 343 8.52 0.37 7.80
N TYR A 344 7.39 0.29 8.50
CA TYR A 344 6.59 1.46 8.91
C TYR A 344 7.17 2.25 10.09
N ILE A 345 8.08 1.67 10.87
CA ILE A 345 8.67 2.30 12.05
C ILE A 345 10.20 2.27 12.05
N LYS A 346 10.85 1.92 10.92
CA LYS A 346 12.29 1.65 10.85
C LYS A 346 13.19 2.81 11.27
N SER A 347 12.77 4.05 11.02
CA SER A 347 13.46 5.28 11.45
C SER A 347 12.94 5.86 12.76
N SER A 348 11.87 5.28 13.30
CA SER A 348 11.27 5.71 14.54
C SER A 348 12.24 5.56 15.70
N ILE A 349 12.09 6.38 16.74
CA ILE A 349 12.74 6.07 18.04
C ILE A 349 12.35 4.65 18.49
N SER A 350 11.13 4.23 18.20
CA SER A 350 10.61 2.91 18.56
C SER A 350 11.10 1.74 17.70
N SER A 351 11.92 1.99 16.67
CA SER A 351 12.47 0.95 15.78
C SER A 351 13.29 -0.11 16.51
N ASN A 352 13.85 0.23 17.68
CA ASN A 352 14.55 -0.70 18.54
C ASN A 352 13.84 -0.86 19.89
N VAL A 353 14.05 -2.02 20.52
CA VAL A 353 13.39 -2.38 21.79
C VAL A 353 13.59 -1.32 22.86
N LEU A 354 14.81 -0.75 22.96
CA LEU A 354 15.12 0.27 23.94
C LEU A 354 14.29 1.55 23.73
N GLY A 355 14.12 1.99 22.49
CA GLY A 355 13.35 3.19 22.18
C GLY A 355 11.84 2.98 22.33
N PHE A 356 11.34 1.77 22.05
CA PHE A 356 9.97 1.39 22.43
C PHE A 356 9.76 1.47 23.95
N VAL A 357 10.71 0.93 24.73
CA VAL A 357 10.71 0.97 26.20
C VAL A 357 10.77 2.42 26.71
N VAL A 358 11.75 3.22 26.27
CA VAL A 358 11.89 4.63 26.65
C VAL A 358 10.61 5.41 26.33
N TYR A 359 10.02 5.17 25.18
CA TYR A 359 8.75 5.78 24.82
C TYR A 359 7.62 5.37 25.77
N ALA A 360 7.40 4.06 25.93
CA ALA A 360 6.28 3.53 26.69
C ALA A 360 6.34 3.90 28.18
N PHE A 361 7.54 4.02 28.75
CA PHE A 361 7.74 4.20 30.18
C PHE A 361 8.13 5.62 30.61
N ILE A 362 8.63 6.46 29.70
CA ILE A 362 9.02 7.85 30.03
C ILE A 362 8.14 8.84 29.27
N PHE A 363 8.20 8.83 27.95
CA PHE A 363 7.49 9.82 27.14
C PHE A 363 5.98 9.68 27.28
N PHE A 364 5.45 8.46 27.22
CA PHE A 364 4.01 8.23 27.29
C PHE A 364 3.38 8.68 28.62
N PRO A 365 3.90 8.31 29.82
CA PRO A 365 3.37 8.83 31.08
C PRO A 365 3.47 10.35 31.23
N VAL A 366 4.57 10.95 30.75
CA VAL A 366 4.74 12.41 30.75
C VAL A 366 3.70 13.07 29.85
N LEU A 367 3.49 12.55 28.63
CA LEU A 367 2.49 13.07 27.70
C LEU A 367 1.07 12.91 28.24
N LEU A 368 0.72 11.76 28.82
CA LEU A 368 -0.55 11.57 29.52
C LEU A 368 -0.74 12.58 30.65
N TYR A 369 0.30 12.82 31.45
CA TYR A 369 0.28 13.81 32.53
C TYR A 369 0.04 15.22 31.98
N LEU A 370 0.74 15.61 30.91
CA LEU A 370 0.55 16.90 30.25
C LEU A 370 -0.87 17.04 29.68
N PHE A 371 -1.44 15.97 29.12
CA PHE A 371 -2.82 15.94 28.64
C PHE A 371 -3.86 16.05 29.75
N ALA A 372 -3.61 15.42 30.89
CA ALA A 372 -4.50 15.48 32.04
C ALA A 372 -4.55 16.88 32.67
N LYS A 373 -3.48 17.69 32.49
CA LYS A 373 -3.35 19.02 33.08
C LYS A 373 -3.74 20.10 32.08
N LYS A 374 -4.95 20.67 32.25
CA LYS A 374 -5.48 21.80 31.46
C LYS A 374 -4.49 22.97 31.24
N LYS A 375 -3.59 23.24 32.20
CA LYS A 375 -2.57 24.30 32.10
C LYS A 375 -1.68 24.16 30.85
N PHE A 376 -1.42 22.93 30.38
CA PHE A 376 -0.54 22.67 29.24
C PHE A 376 -1.29 22.47 27.91
N GLU A 377 -2.63 22.45 27.92
CA GLU A 377 -3.44 22.19 26.73
C GLU A 377 -3.20 23.22 25.62
N ASN A 378 -3.15 24.51 25.98
CA ASN A 378 -2.91 25.58 25.02
C ASN A 378 -1.50 25.52 24.42
N LEU A 379 -0.48 25.25 25.23
CA LEU A 379 0.90 25.12 24.77
C LEU A 379 1.02 23.96 23.78
N LEU A 380 0.52 22.78 24.14
CA LEU A 380 0.53 21.60 23.26
C LEU A 380 -0.19 21.88 21.94
N LYS A 381 -1.34 22.54 22.01
CA LYS A 381 -2.11 22.91 20.82
C LYS A 381 -1.32 23.85 19.90
N ILE A 382 -0.65 24.87 20.45
CA ILE A 382 0.19 25.78 19.66
C ILE A 382 1.34 25.01 19.02
N LEU A 383 2.09 24.22 19.80
CA LEU A 383 3.22 23.43 19.31
C LEU A 383 2.82 22.51 18.15
N LEU A 384 1.76 21.70 18.33
CA LEU A 384 1.29 20.77 17.32
C LEU A 384 0.67 21.47 16.10
N THR A 385 0.06 22.65 16.27
CA THR A 385 -0.44 23.44 15.14
C THR A 385 0.71 24.00 14.33
N THR A 386 1.73 24.55 14.97
CA THR A 386 2.94 25.06 14.31
C THR A 386 3.65 23.94 13.56
N GLU A 387 3.80 22.77 14.17
CA GLU A 387 4.37 21.59 13.53
C GLU A 387 3.55 21.16 12.31
N PHE A 388 2.22 21.08 12.43
CA PHE A 388 1.34 20.75 11.31
C PHE A 388 1.49 21.73 10.14
N ILE A 389 1.53 23.04 10.41
CA ILE A 389 1.73 24.06 9.38
C ILE A 389 3.11 23.92 8.74
N ALA A 390 4.17 23.73 9.53
CA ALA A 390 5.53 23.56 9.04
C ALA A 390 5.67 22.32 8.15
N VAL A 391 5.02 21.21 8.52
CA VAL A 391 4.99 19.98 7.72
C VAL A 391 4.23 20.19 6.41
N LEU A 392 3.06 20.84 6.44
CA LEU A 392 2.31 21.15 5.21
C LEU A 392 3.09 22.04 4.26
N PHE A 393 3.74 23.09 4.80
CA PHE A 393 4.62 23.96 4.02
C PHE A 393 5.78 23.16 3.42
N SER A 394 6.40 22.27 4.20
CA SER A 394 7.50 21.42 3.72
C SER A 394 7.03 20.52 2.57
N ILE A 395 5.90 19.83 2.70
CA ILE A 395 5.35 18.97 1.63
C ILE A 395 5.08 19.78 0.36
N PHE A 396 4.49 20.97 0.50
CA PHE A 396 4.26 21.86 -0.63
C PHE A 396 5.57 22.30 -1.27
N ALA A 397 6.52 22.77 -0.48
CA ALA A 397 7.83 23.21 -0.95
C ALA A 397 8.58 22.07 -1.66
N PHE A 398 8.60 20.86 -1.11
CA PHE A 398 9.20 19.70 -1.75
C PHE A 398 8.54 19.37 -3.08
N THR A 399 7.20 19.38 -3.11
CA THR A 399 6.45 19.06 -4.33
C THR A 399 6.73 20.11 -5.40
N ALA A 400 6.64 21.40 -5.07
CA ALA A 400 6.93 22.49 -5.99
C ALA A 400 8.39 22.52 -6.45
N ALA A 401 9.36 22.28 -5.55
CA ALA A 401 10.79 22.31 -5.86
C ALA A 401 11.30 21.06 -6.61
N SER A 402 10.47 20.04 -6.77
CA SER A 402 10.88 18.76 -7.40
C SER A 402 11.45 18.93 -8.82
N PHE A 403 11.11 20.02 -9.53
CA PHE A 403 11.67 20.37 -10.85
C PHE A 403 13.21 20.31 -10.91
N ILE A 404 13.90 20.60 -9.79
CA ILE A 404 15.36 20.76 -9.75
C ILE A 404 16.03 19.40 -9.44
N GLN A 405 15.86 18.37 -10.28
CA GLN A 405 16.61 17.09 -10.23
C GLN A 405 16.09 15.98 -9.28
N ILE A 406 14.93 16.13 -8.62
CA ILE A 406 14.40 15.16 -7.62
C ILE A 406 13.11 14.44 -8.10
N ILE A 407 12.77 14.53 -9.39
CA ILE A 407 11.58 13.87 -9.90
C ILE A 407 11.86 12.39 -10.12
N ASP A 408 11.08 11.55 -9.44
CA ASP A 408 10.91 10.15 -9.83
C ASP A 408 10.15 10.11 -11.16
N VAL A 409 10.91 10.16 -12.24
CA VAL A 409 10.39 10.32 -13.61
C VAL A 409 9.47 9.17 -13.99
N TYR A 410 9.77 7.96 -13.50
CA TYR A 410 8.96 6.77 -13.73
C TYR A 410 7.53 6.93 -13.17
N HIS A 411 7.37 7.49 -11.98
CA HIS A 411 6.03 7.72 -11.41
C HIS A 411 5.40 9.06 -11.81
N PHE A 412 6.21 10.06 -12.18
CA PHE A 412 5.74 11.37 -12.59
C PHE A 412 5.14 11.36 -14.00
N ASN A 413 5.80 10.68 -14.94
CA ASN A 413 5.45 10.73 -16.35
C ASN A 413 4.03 10.23 -16.68
N PRO A 414 3.54 9.11 -16.10
CA PRO A 414 2.16 8.63 -16.34
C PRO A 414 1.07 9.63 -15.92
N VAL A 415 1.44 10.66 -15.14
CA VAL A 415 0.54 11.72 -14.69
C VAL A 415 0.74 12.99 -15.51
N TYR A 416 1.98 13.35 -15.79
CA TYR A 416 2.29 14.60 -16.48
C TYR A 416 2.07 14.52 -18.00
N PHE A 417 2.47 13.42 -18.63
CA PHE A 417 2.30 13.19 -20.07
C PHE A 417 0.85 13.41 -20.55
N PRO A 418 -0.19 12.77 -19.97
CA PRO A 418 -1.56 13.01 -20.45
C PRO A 418 -2.04 14.45 -20.23
N GLN A 419 -1.48 15.17 -19.25
CA GLN A 419 -1.80 16.58 -19.01
C GLN A 419 -1.20 17.48 -20.09
N THR A 420 0.05 17.24 -20.49
CA THR A 420 0.72 18.05 -21.53
C THR A 420 0.05 17.84 -22.88
N GLN A 421 -0.24 16.60 -23.27
CA GLN A 421 -0.90 16.32 -24.54
C GLN A 421 -2.30 16.94 -24.63
N LEU A 422 -3.07 16.88 -23.54
CA LEU A 422 -4.40 17.48 -23.48
C LEU A 422 -4.38 19.02 -23.52
N PHE A 423 -3.34 19.63 -22.94
CA PHE A 423 -3.10 21.07 -23.03
C PHE A 423 -2.87 21.48 -24.49
N PHE A 424 -2.06 20.73 -25.23
CA PHE A 424 -1.87 20.90 -26.68
C PHE A 424 -2.99 20.25 -27.52
N ASN A 425 -4.24 20.34 -27.06
CA ASN A 425 -5.45 20.01 -27.81
C ASN A 425 -5.62 18.54 -28.27
N LYS A 426 -4.87 17.58 -27.72
CA LYS A 426 -5.25 16.17 -27.90
C LYS A 426 -6.53 15.86 -27.11
N VAL A 427 -7.33 14.93 -27.63
CA VAL A 427 -8.57 14.50 -26.98
C VAL A 427 -8.32 13.21 -26.18
N ILE A 428 -8.51 13.28 -24.87
CA ILE A 428 -8.37 12.12 -23.96
C ILE A 428 -9.43 11.05 -24.28
N LEU A 429 -9.13 9.76 -24.11
CA LEU A 429 -9.99 8.61 -24.50
C LEU A 429 -10.27 8.47 -26.01
N GLN A 430 -9.51 9.17 -26.85
CA GLN A 430 -9.53 8.99 -28.30
C GLN A 430 -8.10 8.99 -28.84
N GLN A 431 -7.33 10.04 -28.52
CA GLN A 431 -5.96 10.22 -28.99
C GLN A 431 -4.92 10.03 -27.87
N VAL A 432 -5.31 10.20 -26.61
CA VAL A 432 -4.43 10.03 -25.45
C VAL A 432 -5.15 9.22 -24.39
N VAL A 433 -4.46 8.23 -23.81
CA VAL A 433 -4.98 7.45 -22.69
C VAL A 433 -4.30 7.90 -21.41
N SER A 434 -5.09 8.12 -20.36
CA SER A 434 -4.59 8.43 -19.01
C SER A 434 -4.76 7.22 -18.11
N LEU A 435 -3.70 6.86 -17.40
CA LEU A 435 -3.72 5.76 -16.42
C LEU A 435 -4.66 6.07 -15.24
N TYR A 436 -4.87 7.35 -14.92
CA TYR A 436 -5.57 7.78 -13.70
C TYR A 436 -6.91 8.46 -13.97
N GLY A 437 -7.62 8.10 -15.03
CA GLY A 437 -8.93 8.65 -15.36
C GLY A 437 -8.85 10.04 -16.02
N LEU A 438 -9.91 10.83 -15.89
CA LEU A 438 -10.09 12.13 -16.55
C LEU A 438 -9.63 13.32 -15.70
N PHE A 439 -8.81 13.10 -14.66
CA PHE A 439 -8.23 14.22 -13.91
C PHE A 439 -7.54 15.28 -14.80
N PRO A 440 -6.84 14.96 -15.92
CA PRO A 440 -6.18 16.00 -16.70
C PRO A 440 -7.19 16.94 -17.35
N LEU A 441 -8.36 16.40 -17.72
CA LEU A 441 -9.46 17.16 -18.31
C LEU A 441 -10.08 18.12 -17.31
N LEU A 442 -10.25 17.68 -16.06
CA LEU A 442 -10.77 18.54 -15.00
C LEU A 442 -9.76 19.62 -14.58
N LEU A 443 -8.46 19.39 -14.76
CA LEU A 443 -7.41 20.39 -14.50
C LEU A 443 -7.08 21.28 -15.72
N LYS A 444 -7.47 20.89 -16.93
CA LYS A 444 -7.20 21.66 -18.17
C LYS A 444 -7.55 23.15 -18.04
N PRO A 445 -8.71 23.57 -17.49
CA PRO A 445 -9.03 25.00 -17.37
C PRO A 445 -8.00 25.78 -16.53
N ILE A 446 -7.40 25.15 -15.53
CA ILE A 446 -6.37 25.78 -14.70
C ILE A 446 -5.08 25.94 -15.51
N PHE A 447 -4.67 24.91 -16.24
CA PHE A 447 -3.47 24.98 -17.07
C PHE A 447 -3.63 25.90 -18.27
N ASN A 448 -4.83 26.04 -18.84
CA ASN A 448 -5.11 27.05 -19.86
C ASN A 448 -4.84 28.49 -19.36
N LEU A 449 -4.98 28.76 -18.06
CA LEU A 449 -4.70 30.06 -17.46
C LEU A 449 -3.22 30.25 -17.09
N LEU A 450 -2.55 29.20 -16.62
CA LEU A 450 -1.18 29.28 -16.09
C LEU A 450 -0.10 28.90 -17.11
N GLY A 451 -0.46 28.20 -18.18
CA GLY A 451 0.45 27.44 -19.03
C GLY A 451 0.82 26.08 -18.42
N VAL A 452 1.16 25.11 -19.26
CA VAL A 452 1.69 23.82 -18.81
C VAL A 452 3.21 23.88 -18.73
N SER A 453 3.75 23.52 -17.56
CA SER A 453 5.17 23.28 -17.29
C SER A 453 5.25 22.35 -16.09
N VAL A 454 6.40 21.73 -15.86
CA VAL A 454 6.62 20.85 -14.72
C VAL A 454 6.43 21.63 -13.43
N ILE A 455 6.93 22.88 -13.34
CA ILE A 455 6.76 23.75 -12.17
C ILE A 455 5.28 24.04 -11.91
N ASN A 456 4.54 24.51 -12.93
CA ASN A 456 3.13 24.83 -12.78
C ASN A 456 2.33 23.59 -12.35
N PHE A 457 2.66 22.45 -12.95
CA PHE A 457 2.00 21.19 -12.63
C PHE A 457 2.27 20.73 -11.19
N THR A 458 3.53 20.75 -10.74
CA THR A 458 3.86 20.34 -9.38
C THR A 458 3.33 21.32 -8.33
N VAL A 459 3.27 22.62 -8.62
CA VAL A 459 2.63 23.62 -7.75
C VAL A 459 1.14 23.32 -7.60
N ILE A 460 0.41 23.10 -8.69
CA ILE A 460 -1.01 22.75 -8.65
C ILE A 460 -1.23 21.45 -7.87
N MET A 461 -0.42 20.42 -8.13
CA MET A 461 -0.50 19.16 -7.37
C MET A 461 -0.19 19.37 -5.88
N GLY A 462 0.80 20.18 -5.54
CA GLY A 462 1.11 20.56 -4.16
C GLY A 462 -0.04 21.26 -3.45
N LEU A 463 -0.73 22.19 -4.13
CA LEU A 463 -1.94 22.85 -3.60
C LEU A 463 -3.07 21.86 -3.36
N LEU A 464 -3.30 20.94 -4.30
CA LEU A 464 -4.31 19.88 -4.14
C LEU A 464 -3.98 18.94 -2.98
N ILE A 465 -2.69 18.63 -2.74
CA ILE A 465 -2.26 17.85 -1.56
C ILE A 465 -2.60 18.61 -0.26
N ILE A 466 -2.33 19.91 -0.19
CA ILE A 466 -2.74 20.75 0.96
C ILE A 466 -4.27 20.68 1.13
N CYS A 467 -5.04 20.80 0.04
CA CYS A 467 -6.50 20.69 0.09
C CYS A 467 -6.97 19.33 0.67
N CYS A 468 -6.29 18.23 0.34
CA CYS A 468 -6.59 16.92 0.92
C CYS A 468 -6.40 16.95 2.44
N PHE A 469 -5.22 17.35 2.92
CA PHE A 469 -4.92 17.34 4.36
C PHE A 469 -5.75 18.33 5.17
N LEU A 470 -6.04 19.51 4.64
CA LEU A 470 -6.93 20.46 5.29
C LEU A 470 -8.35 19.93 5.39
N SER A 471 -8.83 19.18 4.38
CA SER A 471 -10.15 18.55 4.42
C SER A 471 -10.20 17.44 5.47
N LEU A 472 -9.18 16.58 5.55
CA LEU A 472 -9.05 15.54 6.57
C LEU A 472 -8.91 16.13 7.99
N PHE A 473 -8.14 17.21 8.16
CA PHE A 473 -8.03 17.89 9.44
C PHE A 473 -9.36 18.52 9.88
N LYS A 474 -10.07 19.19 8.96
CA LYS A 474 -11.41 19.73 9.24
C LYS A 474 -12.41 18.64 9.58
N PHE A 475 -12.36 17.49 8.89
CA PHE A 475 -13.13 16.30 9.23
C PHE A 475 -12.85 15.85 10.67
N LEU A 476 -11.58 15.61 11.03
CA LEU A 476 -11.21 15.20 12.40
C LEU A 476 -11.66 16.23 13.44
N LYS A 477 -11.50 17.53 13.18
CA LYS A 477 -11.92 18.60 14.11
C LYS A 477 -13.45 18.63 14.34
N ILE A 478 -14.25 18.13 13.40
CA ILE A 478 -15.70 18.00 13.56
C ILE A 478 -16.06 16.74 14.35
N VAL A 479 -15.36 15.63 14.09
CA VAL A 479 -15.70 14.30 14.63
C VAL A 479 -15.10 14.03 16.02
N VAL A 480 -13.87 14.49 16.25
CA VAL A 480 -13.09 14.29 17.46
C VAL A 480 -13.34 15.45 18.42
N SER A 481 -13.67 15.14 19.68
CA SER A 481 -14.00 16.14 20.70
C SER A 481 -12.76 16.90 21.15
N ASN A 482 -11.64 16.19 21.31
CA ASN A 482 -10.37 16.78 21.70
C ASN A 482 -9.57 17.32 20.49
N LYS A 483 -9.37 18.64 20.44
CA LYS A 483 -8.62 19.32 19.37
C LYS A 483 -7.17 18.86 19.25
N ILE A 484 -6.55 18.47 20.35
CA ILE A 484 -5.18 17.96 20.33
C ILE A 484 -5.15 16.57 19.69
N LEU A 485 -6.12 15.70 19.98
CA LEU A 485 -6.22 14.40 19.31
C LEU A 485 -6.48 14.54 17.81
N ALA A 486 -7.26 15.54 17.39
CA ALA A 486 -7.42 15.84 15.96
C ALA A 486 -6.09 16.24 15.30
N LEU A 487 -5.24 17.01 15.99
CA LEU A 487 -3.89 17.37 15.53
C LEU A 487 -2.96 16.15 15.49
N LEU A 488 -2.96 15.32 16.53
CA LEU A 488 -2.17 14.08 16.56
C LEU A 488 -2.60 13.11 15.48
N GLY A 489 -3.91 12.97 15.23
CA GLY A 489 -4.44 12.12 14.17
C GLY A 489 -3.96 12.55 12.78
N ILE A 490 -4.00 13.85 12.46
CA ILE A 490 -3.53 14.34 11.16
C ILE A 490 -2.00 14.28 11.03
N LEU A 491 -1.24 14.57 12.10
CA LEU A 491 0.21 14.40 12.12
C LEU A 491 0.61 12.92 12.00
N GLY A 492 -0.18 12.02 12.58
CA GLY A 492 -0.02 10.58 12.42
C GLY A 492 -0.18 10.13 10.97
N ILE A 493 -1.21 10.64 10.29
CA ILE A 493 -1.40 10.41 8.86
C ILE A 493 -0.21 10.94 8.06
N LEU A 494 0.18 12.19 8.26
CA LEU A 494 1.30 12.82 7.55
C LEU A 494 2.60 12.04 7.74
N SER A 495 2.93 11.68 8.97
CA SER A 495 4.14 10.92 9.26
C SER A 495 4.11 9.55 8.63
N TYR A 496 3.00 8.82 8.75
CA TYR A 496 2.91 7.49 8.21
C TYR A 496 2.95 7.47 6.67
N THR A 497 2.21 8.37 6.00
CA THR A 497 2.09 8.35 4.54
C THR A 497 3.25 9.03 3.82
N PHE A 498 3.68 10.21 4.27
CA PHE A 498 4.74 10.96 3.59
C PHE A 498 6.14 10.63 4.13
N PHE A 499 6.26 10.33 5.43
CA PHE A 499 7.57 10.19 6.05
C PHE A 499 7.98 8.73 6.28
N GLY A 500 7.05 7.82 6.57
CA GLY A 500 7.35 6.39 6.73
C GLY A 500 8.06 5.78 5.51
N VAL A 501 7.61 6.11 4.31
CA VAL A 501 8.24 5.66 3.04
C VAL A 501 9.57 6.37 2.80
N ALA A 502 9.61 7.70 2.97
CA ALA A 502 10.82 8.49 2.75
C ALA A 502 11.97 8.07 3.69
N PHE A 503 11.64 7.74 4.94
CA PHE A 503 12.61 7.25 5.91
C PHE A 503 13.07 5.83 5.64
N GLY A 504 12.19 4.94 5.16
CA GLY A 504 12.53 3.55 4.86
C GLY A 504 13.39 3.39 3.61
N THR A 505 13.19 4.27 2.62
CA THR A 505 13.88 4.24 1.31
C THR A 505 15.04 5.23 1.22
N GLY A 506 15.10 6.22 2.12
CA GLY A 506 16.11 7.28 2.10
C GLY A 506 15.90 8.32 1.00
N LEU A 507 14.80 8.24 0.25
CA LEU A 507 14.46 9.15 -0.86
C LEU A 507 13.07 9.72 -0.65
N TYR A 508 12.96 11.05 -0.76
CA TYR A 508 11.67 11.72 -0.83
C TYR A 508 11.32 11.97 -2.30
N ALA A 509 10.29 11.29 -2.81
CA ALA A 509 9.71 11.55 -4.12
C ALA A 509 8.19 11.73 -3.95
N PRO A 510 7.61 12.87 -4.38
CA PRO A 510 6.16 13.05 -4.32
C PRO A 510 5.45 12.01 -5.17
N TYR A 511 4.64 11.15 -4.55
CA TYR A 511 3.88 10.13 -5.25
C TYR A 511 2.53 10.69 -5.75
N LEU A 512 2.60 11.53 -6.80
CA LEU A 512 1.48 12.34 -7.30
C LEU A 512 0.26 11.52 -7.76
N GLN A 513 0.52 10.28 -8.19
CA GLN A 513 -0.50 9.29 -8.58
C GLN A 513 -1.49 8.99 -7.44
N TYR A 514 -1.04 9.07 -6.19
CA TYR A 514 -1.89 8.83 -5.02
C TYR A 514 -2.29 10.12 -4.30
N TRP A 515 -1.31 10.98 -4.02
CA TRP A 515 -1.52 12.31 -3.43
C TRP A 515 -1.20 13.38 -4.47
N PRO A 516 -2.19 14.04 -5.08
CA PRO A 516 -3.59 14.15 -4.65
C PRO A 516 -4.56 13.22 -5.38
N ILE A 517 -4.15 12.57 -6.48
CA ILE A 517 -5.11 12.12 -7.50
C ILE A 517 -6.15 11.11 -7.00
N ARG A 518 -5.73 10.12 -6.20
CA ARG A 518 -6.63 9.13 -5.60
C ARG A 518 -7.24 9.56 -4.28
N THR A 519 -6.69 10.60 -3.64
CA THR A 519 -7.03 10.94 -2.25
C THR A 519 -7.92 12.18 -2.13
N LEU A 520 -7.96 13.03 -3.15
CA LEU A 520 -8.74 14.27 -3.15
C LEU A 520 -10.23 14.00 -2.94
N GLY A 521 -10.81 13.09 -3.71
CA GLY A 521 -12.23 12.72 -3.59
C GLY A 521 -12.57 12.13 -2.23
N VAL A 522 -11.69 11.27 -1.71
CA VAL A 522 -11.84 10.67 -0.37
C VAL A 522 -11.83 11.74 0.73
N SER A 523 -10.91 12.71 0.64
CA SER A 523 -10.77 13.76 1.64
C SER A 523 -11.97 14.71 1.65
N ILE A 524 -12.47 15.07 0.45
CA ILE A 524 -13.63 15.95 0.30
C ILE A 524 -14.91 15.25 0.77
N ILE A 525 -15.13 13.98 0.39
CA ILE A 525 -16.37 13.29 0.76
C ILE A 525 -16.47 13.05 2.27
N LEU A 526 -15.34 12.79 2.94
CA LEU A 526 -15.30 12.69 4.39
C LEU A 526 -15.68 14.03 5.04
N LEU A 527 -15.10 15.14 4.58
CA LEU A 527 -15.47 16.48 5.06
C LEU A 527 -16.95 16.78 4.84
N LEU A 528 -17.48 16.52 3.63
CA LEU A 528 -18.89 16.74 3.31
C LEU A 528 -19.80 15.87 4.18
N SER A 529 -19.42 14.64 4.47
CA SER A 529 -20.16 13.74 5.35
C SER A 529 -20.23 14.27 6.79
N ALA A 530 -19.12 14.81 7.31
CA ALA A 530 -19.09 15.44 8.62
C ALA A 530 -19.90 16.74 8.69
N LEU A 531 -19.83 17.58 7.65
CA LEU A 531 -20.63 18.80 7.56
C LEU A 531 -22.13 18.48 7.45
N TYR A 532 -22.49 17.51 6.60
CA TYR A 532 -23.86 17.06 6.41
C TYR A 532 -24.44 16.45 7.68
N TRP A 533 -23.68 15.60 8.37
CA TRP A 533 -24.09 15.04 9.67
C TRP A 533 -24.38 16.13 10.70
N LYS A 534 -23.52 17.16 10.79
CA LYS A 534 -23.66 18.24 11.77
C LYS A 534 -24.83 19.18 11.45
N LYS A 535 -25.03 19.52 10.18
CA LYS A 535 -26.09 20.44 9.74
C LYS A 535 -26.58 20.01 8.34
N PRO A 536 -27.52 19.07 8.26
CA PRO A 536 -28.05 18.60 6.98
C PRO A 536 -28.66 19.77 6.20
N SER A 537 -28.32 19.87 4.92
CA SER A 537 -28.92 20.86 4.02
C SER A 537 -29.02 20.31 2.60
N ARG A 538 -29.96 20.83 1.81
CA ARG A 538 -30.13 20.44 0.40
C ARG A 538 -28.86 20.72 -0.41
N LEU A 539 -28.18 21.83 -0.12
CA LEU A 539 -26.92 22.17 -0.75
C LEU A 539 -25.84 21.10 -0.49
N LEU A 540 -25.61 20.73 0.77
CA LEU A 540 -24.62 19.71 1.11
C LEU A 540 -24.98 18.33 0.56
N TYR A 541 -26.28 17.98 0.54
CA TYR A 541 -26.78 16.75 -0.07
C TYR A 541 -26.44 16.68 -1.56
N ASN A 542 -26.79 17.73 -2.30
CA ASN A 542 -26.54 17.84 -3.75
C ASN A 542 -25.05 17.95 -4.08
N LEU A 543 -24.28 18.73 -3.30
CA LEU A 543 -22.83 18.82 -3.44
C LEU A 543 -22.15 17.47 -3.18
N GLY A 544 -22.63 16.70 -2.21
CA GLY A 544 -22.15 15.35 -1.94
C GLY A 544 -22.31 14.43 -3.15
N PHE A 545 -23.50 14.38 -3.75
CA PHE A 545 -23.73 13.60 -4.98
C PHE A 545 -22.92 14.09 -6.17
N PHE A 546 -22.87 15.40 -6.39
CA PHE A 546 -22.10 15.99 -7.47
C PHE A 546 -20.62 15.65 -7.35
N CYS A 547 -20.01 15.91 -6.19
CA CYS A 547 -18.60 15.60 -5.94
C CYS A 547 -18.34 14.10 -6.07
N ALA A 548 -19.16 13.28 -5.42
CA ALA A 548 -19.02 11.83 -5.43
C ALA A 548 -19.02 11.25 -6.86
N THR A 549 -19.91 11.75 -7.71
CA THR A 549 -20.01 11.34 -9.11
C THR A 549 -18.85 11.88 -9.94
N LEU A 550 -18.48 13.15 -9.76
CA LEU A 550 -17.35 13.78 -10.46
C LEU A 550 -16.06 13.00 -10.23
N PHE A 551 -15.84 12.51 -9.00
CA PHE A 551 -14.64 11.76 -8.67
C PHE A 551 -14.55 10.38 -9.33
N ILE A 552 -15.66 9.76 -9.75
CA ILE A 552 -15.65 8.54 -10.60
C ILE A 552 -14.86 8.81 -11.88
N PHE A 553 -15.09 9.97 -12.49
CA PHE A 553 -14.42 10.36 -13.73
C PHE A 553 -13.03 10.91 -13.47
N PHE A 554 -12.82 11.65 -12.37
CA PHE A 554 -11.50 12.16 -11.98
C PHE A 554 -10.50 11.01 -11.83
N ASN A 555 -10.84 9.98 -11.05
CA ASN A 555 -10.08 8.75 -10.94
C ASN A 555 -11.02 7.59 -10.59
N PHE A 556 -11.20 6.63 -11.50
CA PHE A 556 -12.20 5.57 -11.32
C PHE A 556 -11.98 4.72 -10.05
N ASP A 557 -10.74 4.27 -9.81
CA ASP A 557 -10.41 3.34 -8.71
C ASP A 557 -10.87 3.86 -7.35
N SER A 558 -10.54 5.13 -7.04
CA SER A 558 -10.93 5.79 -5.80
C SER A 558 -12.33 6.42 -5.88
N GLY A 559 -12.73 6.87 -7.06
CA GLY A 559 -13.97 7.58 -7.29
C GLY A 559 -15.21 6.71 -7.09
N ILE A 560 -15.18 5.45 -7.54
CA ILE A 560 -16.27 4.51 -7.29
C ILE A 560 -16.42 4.22 -5.79
N VAL A 561 -15.31 4.14 -5.06
CA VAL A 561 -15.31 3.96 -3.60
C VAL A 561 -15.94 5.18 -2.92
N VAL A 562 -15.55 6.38 -3.33
CA VAL A 562 -16.13 7.65 -2.84
C VAL A 562 -17.64 7.70 -3.08
N PHE A 563 -18.08 7.33 -4.29
CA PHE A 563 -19.49 7.32 -4.66
C PHE A 563 -20.31 6.34 -3.83
N LEU A 564 -19.88 5.08 -3.78
CA LEU A 564 -20.57 4.05 -2.99
C LEU A 564 -20.59 4.42 -1.50
N SER A 565 -19.49 4.97 -0.98
CA SER A 565 -19.40 5.37 0.43
C SER A 565 -20.39 6.49 0.79
N TRP A 566 -20.57 7.48 -0.09
CA TRP A 566 -21.56 8.54 0.10
C TRP A 566 -22.99 7.99 0.12
N VAL A 567 -23.33 7.15 -0.87
CA VAL A 567 -24.66 6.53 -0.96
C VAL A 567 -24.92 5.69 0.29
N LEU A 568 -24.01 4.77 0.62
CA LEU A 568 -24.13 3.89 1.79
C LEU A 568 -24.19 4.67 3.10
N PHE A 569 -23.45 5.78 3.22
CA PHE A 569 -23.54 6.67 4.37
C PHE A 569 -24.94 7.25 4.52
N LEU A 570 -25.56 7.75 3.44
CA LEU A 570 -26.95 8.23 3.48
C LEU A 570 -27.92 7.11 3.85
N LEU A 571 -27.75 5.89 3.32
CA LEU A 571 -28.59 4.75 3.67
C LEU A 571 -28.47 4.42 5.16
N TYR A 572 -27.23 4.41 5.69
CA TYR A 572 -26.98 4.21 7.11
C TYR A 572 -27.65 5.29 7.95
N LEU A 573 -27.64 6.56 7.50
CA LEU A 573 -28.31 7.66 8.20
C LEU A 573 -29.82 7.47 8.26
N GLU A 574 -30.47 6.89 7.25
CA GLU A 574 -31.91 6.61 7.31
C GLU A 574 -32.25 5.55 8.37
N PHE A 575 -31.42 4.52 8.52
CA PHE A 575 -31.55 3.59 9.65
C PHE A 575 -31.22 4.26 10.99
N TRP A 576 -30.19 5.11 11.01
CA TRP A 576 -29.80 5.84 12.21
C TRP A 576 -30.90 6.81 12.65
N GLN A 577 -31.56 7.51 11.75
CA GLN A 577 -32.57 8.51 12.06
C GLN A 577 -34.00 7.93 11.96
N ARG A 578 -34.13 6.60 11.94
CA ARG A 578 -35.41 5.91 11.79
C ARG A 578 -36.44 6.36 12.83
N GLY A 579 -36.08 6.45 14.11
CA GLY A 579 -37.04 6.73 15.18
C GLY A 579 -38.24 5.79 15.12
N ASN A 580 -39.46 6.35 15.08
CA ASN A 580 -40.72 5.60 14.97
C ASN A 580 -41.14 5.28 13.52
N LYS A 581 -40.33 5.63 12.50
CA LYS A 581 -40.67 5.35 11.09
C LYS A 581 -40.79 3.84 10.86
N SER A 582 -41.76 3.46 10.02
CA SER A 582 -41.89 2.07 9.58
C SER A 582 -40.69 1.65 8.74
N ILE A 583 -40.44 0.35 8.64
CA ILE A 583 -39.36 -0.15 7.77
C ILE A 583 -39.61 0.19 6.30
N LEU A 584 -40.88 0.23 5.88
CA LEU A 584 -41.28 0.60 4.52
C LEU A 584 -40.93 2.04 4.19
N ASP A 585 -41.09 2.98 5.14
CA ASP A 585 -40.72 4.38 4.93
C ASP A 585 -39.21 4.56 4.78
N VAL A 586 -38.43 3.82 5.58
CA VAL A 586 -36.96 3.79 5.43
C VAL A 586 -36.57 3.25 4.06
N VAL A 587 -37.19 2.17 3.58
CA VAL A 587 -36.94 1.61 2.24
C VAL A 587 -37.27 2.61 1.13
N LYS A 588 -38.38 3.37 1.24
CA LYS A 588 -38.71 4.42 0.27
C LYS A 588 -37.65 5.53 0.22
N LEU A 589 -37.12 5.93 1.38
CA LEU A 589 -36.05 6.94 1.47
C LEU A 589 -34.73 6.42 0.88
N ILE A 590 -34.39 5.15 1.15
CA ILE A 590 -33.25 4.45 0.55
C ILE A 590 -33.37 4.44 -0.98
N PHE A 591 -34.53 4.05 -1.51
CA PHE A 591 -34.78 4.03 -2.95
C PHE A 591 -34.64 5.42 -3.56
N ARG A 592 -35.14 6.45 -2.88
CA ARG A 592 -34.95 7.86 -3.29
C ARG A 592 -33.47 8.23 -3.39
N HIS A 593 -32.64 7.88 -2.40
CA HIS A 593 -31.20 8.13 -2.48
C HIS A 593 -30.54 7.43 -3.67
N CYS A 594 -30.93 6.18 -3.96
CA CYS A 594 -30.44 5.44 -5.11
C CYS A 594 -30.85 6.10 -6.44
N LEU A 595 -32.08 6.60 -6.55
CA LEU A 595 -32.52 7.36 -7.72
C LEU A 595 -31.72 8.65 -7.90
N TYR A 596 -31.50 9.44 -6.84
CA TYR A 596 -30.64 10.61 -6.92
C TYR A 596 -29.23 10.24 -7.38
N ALA A 597 -28.65 9.17 -6.82
CA ALA A 597 -27.34 8.68 -7.23
C ALA A 597 -27.28 8.38 -8.73
N PHE A 598 -28.30 7.69 -9.25
CA PHE A 598 -28.44 7.37 -10.67
C PHE A 598 -28.55 8.64 -11.53
N PHE A 599 -29.42 9.59 -11.16
CA PHE A 599 -29.60 10.83 -11.93
C PHE A 599 -28.34 11.70 -11.97
N TYR A 600 -27.61 11.81 -10.85
CA TYR A 600 -26.34 12.54 -10.84
C TYR A 600 -25.28 11.85 -11.71
N CYS A 601 -25.18 10.52 -11.67
CA CYS A 601 -24.32 9.75 -12.57
C CYS A 601 -24.65 10.03 -14.03
N LEU A 602 -25.94 9.95 -14.40
CA LEU A 602 -26.40 10.20 -15.75
C LEU A 602 -26.09 11.65 -16.19
N ALA A 603 -26.30 12.64 -15.32
CA ALA A 603 -26.06 14.04 -15.62
C ALA A 603 -24.56 14.35 -15.85
N VAL A 604 -23.68 13.84 -14.98
CA VAL A 604 -22.23 14.04 -15.14
C VAL A 604 -21.71 13.27 -16.36
N PHE A 605 -22.21 12.06 -16.60
CA PHE A 605 -21.87 11.29 -17.81
C PHE A 605 -22.30 12.06 -19.07
N ALA A 606 -23.55 12.54 -19.12
CA ALA A 606 -24.05 13.35 -20.22
C ALA A 606 -23.23 14.63 -20.46
N PHE A 607 -22.77 15.28 -19.38
CA PHE A 607 -21.86 16.43 -19.47
C PHE A 607 -20.54 16.06 -20.14
N PHE A 608 -19.92 14.93 -19.78
CA PHE A 608 -18.70 14.47 -20.45
C PHE A 608 -18.95 14.11 -21.91
N ILE A 609 -20.05 13.42 -22.22
CA ILE A 609 -20.43 13.12 -23.62
C ILE A 609 -20.57 14.41 -24.43
N PHE A 610 -21.27 15.40 -23.90
CA PHE A 610 -21.43 16.70 -24.55
C PHE A 610 -20.08 17.41 -24.76
N TYR A 611 -19.17 17.35 -23.78
CA TYR A 611 -17.80 17.85 -23.92
C TYR A 611 -17.08 17.19 -25.10
N PHE A 612 -17.14 15.86 -25.22
CA PHE A 612 -16.47 15.14 -26.32
C PHE A 612 -17.06 15.47 -27.68
N LEU A 613 -18.38 15.55 -27.79
CA LEU A 613 -19.06 15.94 -29.03
C LEU A 613 -18.65 17.35 -29.47
N LEU A 614 -18.54 18.31 -28.54
CA LEU A 614 -18.13 19.67 -28.86
C LEU A 614 -16.66 19.81 -29.28
N ASN A 615 -15.76 18.93 -28.83
CA ASN A 615 -14.32 19.08 -29.03
C ASN A 615 -13.74 18.12 -30.08
N SER A 616 -14.48 17.10 -30.50
CA SER A 616 -13.92 16.02 -31.32
C SER A 616 -14.88 15.39 -32.33
N ASP A 617 -16.17 15.76 -32.33
CA ASP A 617 -17.24 15.12 -33.11
C ASP A 617 -17.44 13.61 -32.85
N PHE A 618 -16.61 12.97 -32.02
CA PHE A 618 -16.65 11.56 -31.68
C PHE A 618 -17.04 11.34 -30.21
N LEU A 619 -17.66 10.20 -29.94
CA LEU A 619 -17.92 9.75 -28.57
C LEU A 619 -16.62 9.25 -27.90
N PRO A 620 -16.49 9.36 -26.57
CA PRO A 620 -15.31 8.83 -25.87
C PRO A 620 -15.28 7.30 -25.90
N SER A 621 -14.09 6.73 -26.04
CA SER A 621 -13.93 5.27 -25.92
C SER A 621 -14.01 4.82 -24.46
N ILE A 622 -15.15 4.24 -24.10
CA ILE A 622 -15.36 3.64 -22.77
C ILE A 622 -14.35 2.51 -22.52
N SER A 623 -13.95 1.78 -23.57
CA SER A 623 -12.94 0.72 -23.45
C SER A 623 -11.58 1.29 -23.02
N LEU A 624 -11.18 2.45 -23.55
CA LEU A 624 -9.93 3.11 -23.14
C LEU A 624 -10.00 3.62 -21.70
N PHE A 625 -11.19 4.02 -21.21
CA PHE A 625 -11.36 4.48 -19.83
C PHE A 625 -11.10 3.37 -18.79
N PHE A 626 -11.43 2.11 -19.11
CA PHE A 626 -11.25 0.95 -18.22
C PHE A 626 -10.05 0.06 -18.56
N GLN A 627 -9.25 0.45 -19.55
CA GLN A 627 -8.21 -0.38 -20.14
C GLN A 627 -7.17 -0.85 -19.10
N TYR A 628 -6.69 0.08 -18.27
CA TYR A 628 -5.68 -0.23 -17.27
C TYR A 628 -6.25 -1.00 -16.08
N GLN A 629 -7.46 -0.67 -15.62
CA GLN A 629 -8.15 -1.46 -14.60
C GLN A 629 -8.26 -2.92 -15.05
N LYS A 630 -8.66 -3.17 -16.29
CA LYS A 630 -8.74 -4.52 -16.86
C LYS A 630 -7.38 -5.22 -16.88
N MET A 631 -6.30 -4.50 -17.19
CA MET A 631 -4.92 -5.02 -17.13
C MET A 631 -4.53 -5.46 -15.71
N PHE A 632 -4.82 -4.64 -14.69
CA PHE A 632 -4.54 -5.03 -13.30
C PHE A 632 -5.40 -6.21 -12.86
N TYR A 633 -6.71 -6.19 -13.12
CA TYR A 633 -7.62 -7.29 -12.74
C TYR A 633 -7.25 -8.62 -13.41
N THR A 634 -6.67 -8.60 -14.61
CA THR A 634 -6.25 -9.82 -15.34
C THR A 634 -4.95 -10.41 -14.84
N GLY A 635 -4.21 -9.75 -13.94
CA GLY A 635 -3.02 -10.33 -13.31
C GLY A 635 -1.78 -9.45 -13.34
N TYR A 636 -1.82 -8.26 -13.93
CA TYR A 636 -0.62 -7.45 -14.09
C TYR A 636 -0.02 -7.02 -12.74
N PHE A 637 1.19 -7.55 -12.47
CA PHE A 637 2.00 -7.36 -11.26
C PHE A 637 1.27 -7.71 -9.96
N LEU A 638 0.39 -8.72 -9.96
CA LEU A 638 -0.25 -9.11 -8.71
C LEU A 638 0.72 -9.86 -7.78
N ILE A 639 0.71 -9.51 -6.49
CA ILE A 639 1.58 -10.07 -5.45
C ILE A 639 0.68 -10.67 -4.37
N PRO A 640 0.99 -11.86 -3.81
CA PRO A 640 0.13 -12.47 -2.80
C PRO A 640 0.12 -11.63 -1.53
N LEU A 641 -1.04 -11.59 -0.88
CA LEU A 641 -1.18 -11.10 0.49
C LEU A 641 -0.16 -11.81 1.39
N PRO A 642 0.57 -11.05 2.23
CA PRO A 642 1.50 -11.66 3.16
C PRO A 642 0.71 -12.51 4.17
N PRO A 643 1.27 -13.66 4.59
CA PRO A 643 0.62 -14.50 5.58
C PRO A 643 0.49 -13.74 6.91
N LEU A 644 -0.63 -13.96 7.62
CA LEU A 644 -0.82 -13.44 8.97
C LEU A 644 0.10 -14.18 9.96
N PRO A 645 0.60 -13.50 11.02
CA PRO A 645 0.42 -12.08 11.37
C PRO A 645 1.20 -11.12 10.46
N HIS A 646 0.53 -10.09 9.92
CA HIS A 646 1.16 -8.99 9.19
C HIS A 646 0.38 -7.68 9.41
N VAL A 647 1.03 -6.52 9.23
CA VAL A 647 0.42 -5.18 9.33
C VAL A 647 -0.86 -5.03 8.50
N TRP A 648 -0.96 -5.69 7.34
CA TRP A 648 -2.18 -5.77 6.53
C TRP A 648 -3.39 -6.23 7.36
N GLY A 649 -3.22 -7.28 8.17
CA GLY A 649 -4.26 -7.79 9.06
C GLY A 649 -4.66 -6.81 10.16
N PHE A 650 -3.75 -5.96 10.64
CA PHE A 650 -4.10 -4.96 11.66
C PHE A 650 -5.00 -3.86 11.08
N ILE A 651 -4.70 -3.41 9.87
CA ILE A 651 -5.51 -2.39 9.22
C ILE A 651 -6.92 -2.93 8.94
N ILE A 652 -7.02 -4.17 8.43
CA ILE A 652 -8.30 -4.86 8.27
C ILE A 652 -9.05 -4.98 9.60
N LEU A 653 -8.34 -5.33 10.69
CA LEU A 653 -8.94 -5.42 12.03
C LEU A 653 -9.49 -4.07 12.52
N VAL A 654 -8.80 -2.96 12.24
CA VAL A 654 -9.29 -1.60 12.55
C VAL A 654 -10.61 -1.33 11.81
N TYR A 655 -10.71 -1.70 10.54
CA TYR A 655 -11.94 -1.51 9.75
C TYR A 655 -13.09 -2.41 10.23
N LEU A 656 -12.83 -3.69 10.53
CA LEU A 656 -13.84 -4.59 11.10
C LEU A 656 -14.33 -4.12 12.48
N THR A 657 -13.42 -3.59 13.30
CA THR A 657 -13.75 -3.02 14.61
C THR A 657 -14.63 -1.78 14.45
N ALA A 658 -14.30 -0.87 13.54
CA ALA A 658 -15.11 0.30 13.24
C ALA A 658 -16.51 -0.08 12.75
N LEU A 659 -16.61 -1.04 11.82
CA LEU A 659 -17.89 -1.50 11.30
C LEU A 659 -18.75 -2.15 12.40
N SER A 660 -18.12 -2.95 13.28
CA SER A 660 -18.78 -3.54 14.44
C SER A 660 -19.28 -2.49 15.43
N LEU A 661 -18.45 -1.48 15.75
CA LEU A 661 -18.84 -0.34 16.58
C LEU A 661 -19.99 0.44 15.96
N SER A 662 -19.98 0.63 14.64
CA SER A 662 -21.04 1.32 13.91
C SER A 662 -22.39 0.61 14.04
N PHE A 663 -22.46 -0.68 13.72
CA PHE A 663 -23.71 -1.43 13.85
C PHE A 663 -24.16 -1.59 15.30
N TYR A 664 -23.22 -1.72 16.23
CA TYR A 664 -23.55 -1.69 17.66
C TYR A 664 -24.13 -0.34 18.08
N ALA A 665 -23.60 0.77 17.54
CA ALA A 665 -24.10 2.12 17.78
C ALA A 665 -25.49 2.32 17.19
N LEU A 666 -25.77 1.73 16.02
CA LEU A 666 -27.06 1.84 15.34
C LEU A 666 -28.23 1.38 16.21
N LYS A 667 -28.03 0.29 16.96
CA LYS A 667 -29.04 -0.25 17.89
C LYS A 667 -29.01 0.43 19.26
N ASN A 668 -27.82 0.60 19.86
CA ASN A 668 -27.72 0.96 21.28
C ASN A 668 -27.47 2.46 21.54
N ARG A 669 -27.16 3.24 20.50
CA ARG A 669 -26.93 4.69 20.60
C ARG A 669 -25.88 5.10 21.63
N PHE A 670 -24.91 4.24 21.90
CA PHE A 670 -23.89 4.47 22.92
C PHE A 670 -22.92 5.61 22.55
N THR A 671 -22.82 5.96 21.27
CA THR A 671 -21.98 7.04 20.74
C THR A 671 -22.67 7.74 19.57
N SER A 672 -22.49 9.05 19.43
CA SER A 672 -22.96 9.82 18.28
C SER A 672 -22.08 9.63 17.04
N LYS A 673 -20.94 8.95 17.17
CA LYS A 673 -19.95 8.78 16.10
C LYS A 673 -20.17 7.54 15.22
N GLY A 674 -21.24 6.77 15.47
CA GLY A 674 -21.61 5.58 14.69
C GLY A 674 -21.57 5.76 13.16
N PRO A 675 -22.13 6.86 12.60
CA PRO A 675 -22.05 7.14 11.16
C PRO A 675 -20.61 7.33 10.64
N PHE A 676 -19.70 7.86 11.45
CA PHE A 676 -18.31 8.08 11.05
C PHE A 676 -17.50 6.79 11.05
N TYR A 677 -17.75 5.92 12.03
CA TYR A 677 -17.20 4.56 12.01
C TYR A 677 -17.63 3.79 10.75
N PHE A 678 -18.89 3.97 10.33
CA PHE A 678 -19.41 3.35 9.13
C PHE A 678 -18.66 3.82 7.87
N ILE A 679 -18.71 5.12 7.57
CA ILE A 679 -18.17 5.63 6.30
C ILE A 679 -16.66 5.43 6.20
N LEU A 680 -15.92 5.58 7.30
CA LEU A 680 -14.48 5.31 7.31
C LEU A 680 -14.17 3.83 7.07
N ALA A 681 -14.94 2.90 7.64
CA ALA A 681 -14.74 1.48 7.39
C ALA A 681 -15.01 1.13 5.91
N ILE A 682 -16.11 1.64 5.34
CA ILE A 682 -16.47 1.40 3.93
C ILE A 682 -15.40 1.96 2.98
N ILE A 683 -14.95 3.20 3.19
CA ILE A 683 -13.85 3.79 2.41
C ILE A 683 -12.57 2.98 2.58
N GLY A 684 -12.24 2.58 3.81
CA GLY A 684 -11.05 1.77 4.11
C GLY A 684 -11.02 0.46 3.34
N PHE A 685 -12.11 -0.33 3.40
CA PHE A 685 -12.24 -1.57 2.62
C PHE A 685 -12.27 -1.30 1.11
N GLY A 686 -12.95 -0.25 0.67
CA GLY A 686 -13.02 0.09 -0.75
C GLY A 686 -11.64 0.41 -1.33
N LEU A 687 -10.86 1.27 -0.66
CA LEU A 687 -9.51 1.62 -1.11
C LEU A 687 -8.56 0.41 -1.10
N PHE A 688 -8.74 -0.54 -0.18
CA PHE A 688 -7.92 -1.76 -0.11
C PHE A 688 -8.08 -2.69 -1.32
N SER A 689 -9.19 -2.61 -2.08
CA SER A 689 -9.45 -3.48 -3.23
C SER A 689 -8.36 -3.43 -4.30
N TYR A 690 -7.83 -2.24 -4.61
CA TYR A 690 -6.70 -2.07 -5.53
C TYR A 690 -5.40 -2.64 -4.96
N PHE A 691 -5.22 -2.53 -3.64
CA PHE A 691 -3.96 -2.82 -2.98
C PHE A 691 -3.81 -4.30 -2.57
N GLU A 692 -4.90 -5.05 -2.44
CA GLU A 692 -4.86 -6.51 -2.29
C GLU A 692 -4.06 -7.16 -3.42
N GLY A 693 -4.33 -6.74 -4.66
CA GLY A 693 -3.56 -7.18 -5.81
C GLY A 693 -2.08 -6.77 -5.75
N ARG A 694 -1.74 -5.70 -5.05
CA ARG A 694 -0.38 -5.15 -4.92
C ARG A 694 0.10 -5.24 -3.48
N SER A 695 0.08 -6.44 -2.89
CA SER A 695 0.29 -6.68 -1.45
C SER A 695 1.72 -6.45 -0.89
N HIS A 696 2.44 -5.43 -1.38
CA HIS A 696 3.75 -5.01 -0.87
C HIS A 696 3.63 -4.06 0.35
N ASN A 697 4.68 -3.95 1.17
CA ASN A 697 4.61 -3.08 2.35
C ASN A 697 4.49 -1.59 1.99
N ALA A 698 5.22 -1.15 0.96
CA ALA A 698 5.21 0.22 0.49
C ALA A 698 3.84 0.66 -0.08
N THR A 699 3.09 -0.26 -0.67
CA THR A 699 1.78 0.05 -1.25
C THR A 699 0.69 0.16 -0.18
N LEU A 700 0.79 -0.61 0.91
CA LEU A 700 -0.11 -0.50 2.08
C LEU A 700 -0.06 0.87 2.75
N VAL A 701 1.08 1.56 2.68
CA VAL A 701 1.26 2.87 3.33
C VAL A 701 0.16 3.85 2.91
N TRP A 702 -0.09 3.93 1.61
CA TRP A 702 -0.96 4.91 1.02
C TRP A 702 -2.44 4.79 1.45
N PRO A 703 -3.13 3.64 1.35
CA PRO A 703 -4.52 3.48 1.77
C PRO A 703 -4.74 3.46 3.29
N SER A 704 -3.70 3.14 4.07
CA SER A 704 -3.86 2.96 5.52
C SER A 704 -4.16 4.24 6.30
N PHE A 705 -4.09 5.42 5.68
CA PHE A 705 -4.42 6.69 6.36
C PHE A 705 -5.84 6.71 6.96
N ILE A 706 -6.77 5.97 6.36
CA ILE A 706 -8.13 5.79 6.90
C ILE A 706 -8.11 5.09 8.27
N ALA A 707 -7.19 4.15 8.48
CA ALA A 707 -7.03 3.50 9.77
C ALA A 707 -6.58 4.50 10.84
N PHE A 708 -5.65 5.39 10.52
CA PHE A 708 -5.21 6.44 11.44
C PHE A 708 -6.32 7.42 11.83
N LEU A 709 -7.23 7.76 10.89
CA LEU A 709 -8.45 8.51 11.22
C LEU A 709 -9.30 7.76 12.25
N LEU A 710 -9.52 6.45 12.05
CA LEU A 710 -10.29 5.62 12.98
C LEU A 710 -9.60 5.49 14.34
N LEU A 711 -8.29 5.29 14.38
CA LEU A 711 -7.53 5.19 15.63
C LEU A 711 -7.62 6.47 16.47
N ALA A 712 -7.58 7.65 15.82
CA ALA A 712 -7.79 8.93 16.51
C ALA A 712 -9.20 9.05 17.11
N ILE A 713 -10.23 8.58 16.39
CA ILE A 713 -11.60 8.58 16.88
C ILE A 713 -11.79 7.58 18.04
N PHE A 714 -11.22 6.37 17.92
CA PHE A 714 -11.23 5.37 18.99
C PHE A 714 -10.57 5.90 20.27
N LEU A 715 -9.41 6.55 20.13
CA LEU A 715 -8.71 7.14 21.27
C LEU A 715 -9.56 8.22 21.96
N ASP A 716 -10.26 9.07 21.20
CA ASP A 716 -11.17 10.08 21.76
C ASP A 716 -12.32 9.44 22.55
N ASP A 717 -12.96 8.39 22.01
CA ASP A 717 -14.03 7.67 22.72
C ASP A 717 -13.52 7.02 24.02
N LEU A 718 -12.36 6.35 23.98
CA LEU A 718 -11.78 5.72 25.17
C LEU A 718 -11.38 6.76 26.23
N LEU A 719 -10.88 7.93 25.83
CA LEU A 719 -10.52 9.00 26.77
C LEU A 719 -11.77 9.63 27.43
N ILE A 720 -12.89 9.74 26.71
CA ILE A 720 -14.16 10.18 27.28
C ILE A 720 -14.63 9.19 28.35
N ILE A 721 -14.55 7.88 28.08
CA ILE A 721 -14.89 6.83 29.05
C ILE A 721 -13.99 6.91 30.28
N LEU A 722 -12.66 7.01 30.08
CA LEU A 722 -11.71 7.12 31.20
C LEU A 722 -12.03 8.35 32.06
N LYS A 723 -12.26 9.51 31.44
CA LYS A 723 -12.58 10.74 32.17
C LYS A 723 -13.86 10.58 32.99
N LYS A 724 -14.91 10.01 32.41
CA LYS A 724 -16.16 9.72 33.13
C LYS A 724 -15.93 8.78 34.33
N ASN A 725 -15.07 7.77 34.18
CA ASN A 725 -14.74 6.87 35.29
C ASN A 725 -13.97 7.60 36.39
N LEU A 726 -12.98 8.42 36.02
CA LEU A 726 -12.19 9.22 36.98
C LEU A 726 -13.06 10.22 37.75
N ASP A 727 -13.92 10.96 37.04
CA ASP A 727 -14.83 11.94 37.63
C ASP A 727 -15.81 11.27 38.63
N ASN A 728 -16.27 10.05 38.31
CA ASN A 728 -17.14 9.25 39.17
C ASN A 728 -16.38 8.37 40.19
N LYS A 729 -15.05 8.50 40.29
CA LYS A 729 -14.18 7.68 41.16
C LYS A 729 -14.34 6.15 40.94
N LEU A 730 -14.75 5.74 39.74
CA LEU A 730 -14.90 4.34 39.35
C LEU A 730 -13.56 3.74 38.92
N PRO A 731 -13.28 2.47 39.25
CA PRO A 731 -12.11 1.79 38.73
C PRO A 731 -12.26 1.56 37.23
N SER A 732 -11.27 1.98 36.45
CA SER A 732 -11.19 1.67 35.02
C SER A 732 -10.58 0.28 34.82
N SER A 733 -11.07 -0.47 33.82
CA SER A 733 -10.56 -1.82 33.56
C SER A 733 -9.14 -1.80 32.98
N PRO A 734 -8.33 -2.84 33.22
CA PRO A 734 -7.00 -2.98 32.62
C PRO A 734 -7.03 -2.97 31.09
N LEU A 735 -8.12 -3.46 30.49
CA LEU A 735 -8.39 -3.43 29.04
C LEU A 735 -8.39 -1.99 28.51
N LEU A 736 -9.15 -1.10 29.17
CA LEU A 736 -9.23 0.31 28.80
C LEU A 736 -7.85 0.99 28.86
N TYR A 737 -7.09 0.78 29.95
CA TYR A 737 -5.74 1.35 30.06
C TYR A 737 -4.77 0.82 29.02
N THR A 738 -4.83 -0.49 28.71
CA THR A 738 -3.97 -1.10 27.70
C THR A 738 -4.30 -0.57 26.31
N ALA A 739 -5.59 -0.47 25.96
CA ALA A 739 -6.03 0.10 24.69
C ALA A 739 -5.62 1.58 24.57
N LEU A 740 -5.79 2.37 25.63
CA LEU A 740 -5.33 3.75 25.67
C LEU A 740 -3.81 3.87 25.47
N LEU A 741 -3.03 3.00 26.11
CA LEU A 741 -1.58 2.98 25.98
C LEU A 741 -1.14 2.65 24.54
N ILE A 742 -1.71 1.61 23.94
CA ILE A 742 -1.40 1.23 22.55
C ILE A 742 -1.81 2.33 21.56
N LEU A 743 -3.04 2.85 21.67
CA LEU A 743 -3.53 3.87 20.73
C LEU A 743 -2.79 5.18 20.87
N SER A 744 -2.50 5.60 22.11
CA SER A 744 -1.69 6.79 22.34
C SER A 744 -0.28 6.59 21.80
N PHE A 745 0.33 5.42 22.00
CA PHE A 745 1.62 5.10 21.40
C PHE A 745 1.62 5.37 19.89
N ILE A 746 0.62 4.87 19.18
CA ILE A 746 0.51 5.05 17.72
C ILE A 746 0.29 6.53 17.35
N MET A 747 -0.43 7.30 18.15
CA MET A 747 -0.79 8.70 17.85
C MET A 747 0.29 9.73 18.22
N PHE A 748 1.13 9.46 19.22
CA PHE A 748 2.12 10.41 19.74
C PHE A 748 3.53 10.16 19.24
N LEU A 749 3.81 8.96 18.73
CA LEU A 749 5.07 8.64 18.07
C LEU A 749 5.33 9.52 16.81
N PRO A 750 4.32 9.82 15.97
CA PRO A 750 4.50 10.56 14.72
C PRO A 750 5.12 11.96 14.87
N PRO A 751 4.64 12.85 15.76
CA PRO A 751 5.27 14.17 15.97
C PRO A 751 6.73 14.06 16.42
N ILE A 752 7.02 13.11 17.31
CA ILE A 752 8.39 12.90 17.82
C ILE A 752 9.32 12.44 16.70
N ASP A 753 8.84 11.52 15.85
CA ASP A 753 9.62 11.01 14.72
C ASP A 753 9.86 12.10 13.65
N ILE A 754 8.90 13.00 13.43
CA ILE A 754 9.08 14.17 12.54
C ILE A 754 10.21 15.06 13.08
N ILE A 755 10.16 15.43 14.36
CA ILE A 755 11.16 16.29 14.99
C ILE A 755 12.55 15.64 14.96
N LYS A 756 12.64 14.35 15.35
CA LYS A 756 13.92 13.61 15.34
C LYS A 756 14.56 13.60 13.95
N ASN A 757 13.76 13.43 12.92
CA ASN A 757 14.24 13.33 11.55
C ASN A 757 14.22 14.69 10.82
N TYR A 758 14.10 15.81 11.53
CA TYR A 758 14.13 17.15 10.94
C TYR A 758 15.35 17.38 10.04
N ASN A 759 16.52 16.94 10.47
CA ASN A 759 17.75 17.05 9.68
C ASN A 759 17.71 16.24 8.39
N PHE A 760 17.00 15.11 8.36
CA PHE A 760 16.79 14.36 7.12
C PHE A 760 15.94 15.18 6.15
N PHE A 761 14.93 15.90 6.64
CA PHE A 761 14.11 16.78 5.80
C PHE A 761 14.93 17.93 5.24
N VAL A 762 15.61 18.71 6.08
CA VAL A 762 16.45 19.82 5.63
C VAL A 762 17.50 19.34 4.63
N LYS A 763 18.16 18.20 4.91
CA LYS A 763 19.16 17.65 3.99
C LYS A 763 18.56 17.22 2.65
N ASN A 764 17.38 16.62 2.62
CA ASN A 764 16.74 16.26 1.35
C ASN A 764 16.20 17.47 0.58
N ILE A 765 15.83 18.57 1.25
CA ILE A 765 15.46 19.84 0.59
C ILE A 765 16.67 20.40 -0.16
N PHE A 766 17.86 20.33 0.43
CA PHE A 766 19.04 21.07 -0.06
C PHE A 766 20.14 20.22 -0.72
N TYR A 767 20.20 18.90 -0.49
CA TYR A 767 21.37 18.06 -0.82
C TYR A 767 21.07 16.75 -1.57
N SER A 768 19.86 16.54 -2.11
CA SER A 768 19.46 15.29 -2.79
C SER A 768 20.25 14.96 -4.08
N ASN A 769 21.17 15.82 -4.51
CA ASN A 769 22.05 15.64 -5.69
C ASN A 769 22.95 14.38 -5.71
N ARG A 770 22.99 13.53 -4.66
CA ARG A 770 24.01 12.47 -4.54
C ARG A 770 23.53 11.02 -4.48
N THR A 771 22.28 10.71 -4.15
CA THR A 771 21.86 9.32 -3.89
C THR A 771 21.08 8.65 -5.03
N THR A 772 20.46 9.40 -5.92
CA THR A 772 19.74 8.85 -7.09
C THR A 772 20.67 8.39 -8.21
N GLY A 773 21.89 8.93 -8.29
CA GLY A 773 22.89 8.53 -9.29
C GLY A 773 23.46 7.11 -9.14
N SER A 774 22.98 6.32 -8.17
CA SER A 774 23.45 4.94 -7.93
C SER A 774 22.43 3.85 -8.30
N LEU A 775 21.18 4.20 -8.62
CA LEU A 775 20.10 3.25 -8.92
C LEU A 775 19.52 3.38 -10.33
N SER A 776 19.85 4.43 -11.10
CA SER A 776 19.63 4.47 -12.54
C SER A 776 20.96 4.37 -13.27
N ASN A 777 21.00 3.59 -14.35
CA ASN A 777 22.16 3.33 -15.19
C ASN A 777 22.98 4.58 -15.57
N SER A 778 24.23 4.30 -15.91
CA SER A 778 25.42 5.14 -16.12
C SER A 778 25.36 6.28 -17.16
N VAL A 779 24.19 6.77 -17.56
CA VAL A 779 24.07 7.92 -18.47
C VAL A 779 23.42 9.08 -17.70
N LYS A 780 24.22 10.09 -17.35
CA LYS A 780 23.67 11.37 -16.85
C LYS A 780 22.94 12.05 -18.01
N VAL A 781 21.65 11.77 -18.16
CA VAL A 781 20.79 12.47 -19.13
C VAL A 781 20.64 13.92 -18.66
N ASP A 782 21.13 14.87 -19.45
CA ASP A 782 21.00 16.30 -19.19
C ASP A 782 19.67 16.80 -19.77
N VAL A 783 18.61 16.66 -18.97
CA VAL A 783 17.22 16.97 -19.38
C VAL A 783 17.09 18.38 -19.94
N THR A 784 17.75 19.38 -19.32
CA THR A 784 17.69 20.78 -19.77
C THR A 784 18.29 20.94 -21.16
N LYS A 785 19.45 20.35 -21.43
CA LYS A 785 20.05 20.42 -22.77
C LYS A 785 19.24 19.72 -23.85
N ASN A 786 18.61 18.60 -23.51
CA ASN A 786 17.70 17.90 -24.43
C ASN A 786 16.48 18.78 -24.76
N ILE A 787 15.93 19.51 -23.78
CA ILE A 787 14.87 20.50 -24.01
C ILE A 787 15.38 21.62 -24.94
N ASP A 788 16.53 22.23 -24.63
CA ASP A 788 17.14 23.27 -25.48
C ASP A 788 17.42 22.78 -26.90
N PHE A 789 17.79 21.50 -27.06
CA PHE A 789 18.00 20.88 -28.37
C PHE A 789 16.68 20.71 -29.13
N ILE A 790 15.61 20.24 -28.47
CA ILE A 790 14.29 20.14 -29.10
C ILE A 790 13.82 21.53 -29.52
N GLU A 791 13.81 22.50 -28.61
CA GLU A 791 13.35 23.88 -28.88
C GLU A 791 14.10 24.56 -30.03
N ARG A 792 15.43 24.36 -30.14
CA ARG A 792 16.22 24.90 -31.27
C ARG A 792 15.87 24.29 -32.61
N ASN A 793 15.22 23.13 -32.64
CA ASN A 793 14.85 22.41 -33.85
C ASN A 793 13.32 22.32 -34.05
N THR A 794 12.50 22.95 -33.21
CA THR A 794 11.03 22.91 -33.31
C THR A 794 10.37 24.27 -33.08
N THR A 795 9.09 24.37 -33.43
CA THR A 795 8.23 25.52 -33.05
C THR A 795 7.19 25.12 -32.00
N GLU A 796 6.70 26.08 -31.23
CA GLU A 796 5.61 25.82 -30.28
C GLU A 796 4.38 25.21 -30.99
N GLY A 797 3.82 24.15 -30.41
CA GLY A 797 2.70 23.40 -30.97
C GLY A 797 3.05 22.47 -32.13
N GLU A 798 4.32 22.38 -32.55
CA GLU A 798 4.72 21.46 -33.62
C GLU A 798 4.44 20.00 -33.23
N GLN A 799 3.89 19.25 -34.20
CA GLN A 799 3.64 17.82 -34.04
C GLN A 799 4.91 17.03 -34.33
N ILE A 800 5.47 16.44 -33.28
CA ILE A 800 6.72 15.67 -33.33
C ILE A 800 6.57 14.35 -32.58
N LEU A 801 7.51 13.44 -32.81
CA LEU A 801 7.61 12.20 -32.03
C LEU A 801 8.84 12.28 -31.12
N ILE A 802 8.65 12.11 -29.82
CA ILE A 802 9.72 12.03 -28.82
C ILE A 802 9.70 10.62 -28.24
N LEU A 803 10.82 9.91 -28.39
CA LEU A 803 11.04 8.57 -27.87
C LEU A 803 12.07 8.65 -26.75
N SER A 804 11.60 8.80 -25.50
CA SER A 804 12.51 8.97 -24.36
C SER A 804 12.18 8.18 -23.10
N TYR A 805 11.63 6.99 -23.29
CA TYR A 805 11.20 6.06 -22.24
C TYR A 805 10.35 6.75 -21.15
N ASN A 806 10.97 7.29 -20.10
CA ASN A 806 10.28 7.98 -19.01
C ASN A 806 10.19 9.52 -19.15
N TYR A 807 10.96 10.18 -20.03
CA TYR A 807 11.11 11.65 -20.01
C TYR A 807 10.20 12.41 -20.97
N ASP A 808 9.40 11.73 -21.78
CA ASP A 808 8.68 12.34 -22.91
C ASP A 808 7.64 13.36 -22.45
N GLY A 809 6.91 13.12 -21.35
CA GLY A 809 5.99 14.09 -20.79
C GLY A 809 6.68 15.39 -20.41
N ILE A 810 7.89 15.32 -19.84
CA ILE A 810 8.72 16.48 -19.50
C ILE A 810 9.13 17.22 -20.79
N TYR A 811 9.65 16.49 -21.77
CA TYR A 811 10.09 17.09 -23.03
C TYR A 811 8.96 17.77 -23.79
N TYR A 812 7.80 17.13 -23.92
CA TYR A 812 6.62 17.74 -24.54
C TYR A 812 6.13 18.98 -23.79
N GLY A 813 6.09 18.90 -22.45
CA GLY A 813 5.63 20.01 -21.60
C GLY A 813 6.51 21.25 -21.68
N GLU A 814 7.82 21.07 -21.55
CA GLU A 814 8.78 22.19 -21.52
C GLU A 814 9.07 22.75 -22.91
N SER A 815 9.28 21.90 -23.93
CA SER A 815 9.48 22.36 -25.32
C SER A 815 8.20 22.87 -26.01
N LYS A 816 7.06 22.75 -25.32
CA LYS A 816 5.72 23.10 -25.81
C LYS A 816 5.35 22.45 -27.14
N THR A 817 5.69 21.18 -27.30
CA THR A 817 5.41 20.41 -28.51
C THR A 817 4.27 19.42 -28.29
N GLN A 818 3.71 18.89 -29.38
CA GLN A 818 2.60 17.94 -29.34
C GLN A 818 3.03 16.58 -29.89
N MET A 819 2.61 15.49 -29.24
CA MET A 819 2.85 14.16 -29.79
C MET A 819 2.03 13.98 -31.07
N VAL A 820 2.70 13.58 -32.14
CA VAL A 820 2.02 13.37 -33.43
C VAL A 820 1.14 12.11 -33.44
N VAL A 821 1.59 11.04 -32.80
CA VAL A 821 0.88 9.75 -32.72
C VAL A 821 -0.08 9.73 -31.52
N GLY A 822 -1.24 9.09 -31.68
CA GLY A 822 -2.22 8.90 -30.60
C GLY A 822 -1.92 7.72 -29.67
N VAL A 823 -0.67 7.58 -29.21
CA VAL A 823 -0.25 6.51 -28.29
C VAL A 823 0.12 7.10 -26.92
N VAL A 824 0.26 6.22 -25.94
CA VAL A 824 0.75 6.57 -24.60
C VAL A 824 2.26 6.75 -24.62
N SER A 825 2.80 7.25 -23.52
CA SER A 825 4.25 7.31 -23.34
C SER A 825 4.91 5.94 -23.60
N PRO A 826 6.13 5.88 -24.15
CA PRO A 826 6.87 4.63 -24.26
C PRO A 826 7.00 3.86 -22.94
N SER A 827 7.08 4.54 -21.79
CA SER A 827 7.11 3.86 -20.48
C SER A 827 5.80 3.16 -20.11
N ASP A 828 4.69 3.57 -20.71
CA ASP A 828 3.33 3.06 -20.45
C ASP A 828 2.78 2.23 -21.63
N THR A 829 3.60 1.92 -22.64
CA THR A 829 3.18 1.13 -23.80
C THR A 829 3.12 -0.34 -23.44
N PHE A 830 1.93 -0.82 -23.07
CA PHE A 830 1.72 -2.22 -22.67
C PHE A 830 1.01 -3.07 -23.73
N PHE A 831 0.35 -2.43 -24.69
CA PHE A 831 -0.58 -3.10 -25.60
C PHE A 831 0.02 -3.29 -27.00
N ARG A 832 -0.25 -4.44 -27.62
CA ARG A 832 0.26 -4.76 -28.96
C ARG A 832 -0.22 -3.77 -30.02
N TYR A 833 -1.47 -3.31 -29.93
CA TYR A 833 -2.01 -2.36 -30.90
C TYR A 833 -1.28 -1.01 -30.83
N GLN A 834 -0.98 -0.51 -29.63
CA GLN A 834 -0.24 0.76 -29.46
C GLN A 834 1.16 0.68 -30.09
N TYR A 835 1.85 -0.44 -29.88
CA TYR A 835 3.15 -0.68 -30.49
C TYR A 835 3.06 -0.79 -32.01
N SER A 836 2.03 -1.47 -32.52
CA SER A 836 1.79 -1.62 -33.96
C SER A 836 1.48 -0.26 -34.62
N ASP A 837 0.68 0.57 -33.96
CA ASP A 837 0.37 1.93 -34.41
C ASP A 837 1.63 2.81 -34.47
N LEU A 838 2.50 2.71 -33.46
CA LEU A 838 3.78 3.41 -33.44
C LEU A 838 4.72 2.94 -34.55
N MET A 839 4.85 1.63 -34.74
CA MET A 839 5.67 1.03 -35.82
C MET A 839 5.19 1.48 -37.20
N ASN A 840 3.89 1.28 -37.49
CA ASN A 840 3.28 1.70 -38.75
C ASN A 840 3.49 3.21 -38.99
N PHE A 841 3.39 4.02 -37.94
CA PHE A 841 3.61 5.46 -38.06
C PHE A 841 5.05 5.79 -38.49
N VAL A 842 6.06 5.18 -37.86
CA VAL A 842 7.48 5.42 -38.17
C VAL A 842 7.86 4.90 -39.56
N GLU A 843 7.24 3.83 -40.04
CA GLU A 843 7.48 3.30 -41.39
C GLU A 843 6.91 4.19 -42.50
N VAL A 844 5.70 4.73 -42.29
CA VAL A 844 4.94 5.45 -43.33
C VAL A 844 5.29 6.94 -43.35
N ASN A 845 5.47 7.59 -42.19
CA ASN A 845 5.48 9.05 -42.11
C ASN A 845 6.89 9.64 -42.13
N LYS A 846 7.38 9.96 -43.33
CA LYS A 846 8.77 10.38 -43.53
C LYS A 846 9.04 11.88 -43.33
N ASN A 847 8.02 12.71 -43.15
CA ASN A 847 8.13 14.18 -43.11
C ASN A 847 7.99 14.76 -41.69
N ILE A 848 8.39 14.01 -40.67
CA ILE A 848 8.18 14.37 -39.26
C ILE A 848 9.51 14.28 -38.52
N LYS A 849 9.72 15.23 -37.60
CA LYS A 849 10.89 15.24 -36.72
C LYS A 849 10.69 14.22 -35.60
N ILE A 850 11.66 13.32 -35.46
CA ILE A 850 11.65 12.28 -34.44
C ILE A 850 12.88 12.48 -33.55
N PHE A 851 12.65 12.75 -32.26
CA PHE A 851 13.69 12.92 -31.26
C PHE A 851 13.81 11.63 -30.45
N VAL A 852 15.01 11.09 -30.36
CA VAL A 852 15.28 9.84 -29.63
C VAL A 852 16.33 10.12 -28.58
N SER A 853 16.04 9.78 -27.33
CA SER A 853 17.01 9.89 -26.25
C SER A 853 17.89 8.63 -26.12
N PRO A 854 19.07 8.73 -25.50
CA PRO A 854 19.99 7.59 -25.33
C PRO A 854 19.39 6.39 -24.62
N GLU A 855 18.43 6.60 -23.72
CA GLU A 855 17.78 5.54 -22.95
C GLU A 855 16.68 4.79 -23.70
N TYR A 856 16.37 5.17 -24.95
CA TYR A 856 15.41 4.44 -25.76
C TYR A 856 16.08 3.24 -26.45
N GLU A 857 15.62 2.03 -26.13
CA GLU A 857 16.31 0.77 -26.49
C GLU A 857 15.54 -0.12 -27.49
N ASP A 858 14.45 0.35 -28.10
CA ASP A 858 13.70 -0.49 -29.06
C ASP A 858 14.44 -0.63 -30.39
N TYR A 859 15.13 -1.76 -30.56
CA TYR A 859 15.98 -2.01 -31.72
C TYR A 859 15.24 -1.95 -33.05
N LYS A 860 13.98 -2.38 -33.12
CA LYS A 860 13.23 -2.41 -34.39
C LYS A 860 12.90 -1.00 -34.85
N ILE A 861 12.43 -0.18 -33.92
CA ILE A 861 12.14 1.23 -34.20
C ILE A 861 13.44 1.96 -34.56
N LEU A 862 14.51 1.73 -33.79
CA LEU A 862 15.82 2.33 -34.08
C LEU A 862 16.37 1.93 -35.45
N GLU A 863 16.23 0.66 -35.85
CA GLU A 863 16.64 0.16 -37.18
C GLU A 863 15.90 0.89 -38.29
N ILE A 864 14.57 0.96 -38.22
CA ILE A 864 13.75 1.70 -39.21
C ILE A 864 14.16 3.17 -39.28
N LEU A 865 14.37 3.81 -38.13
CA LEU A 865 14.78 5.21 -38.05
C LEU A 865 16.16 5.43 -38.71
N ASN A 866 17.11 4.52 -38.45
CA ASN A 866 18.44 4.58 -39.00
C ASN A 866 18.47 4.42 -40.52
N ASP A 867 17.59 3.59 -41.06
CA ASP A 867 17.52 3.29 -42.49
C ASP A 867 16.73 4.35 -43.27
N THR A 868 15.79 5.04 -42.62
CA THR A 868 14.80 5.89 -43.29
C THR A 868 15.07 7.40 -43.19
N TYR A 869 15.77 7.85 -42.15
CA TYR A 869 15.90 9.29 -41.83
C TYR A 869 17.37 9.73 -41.71
N GLN A 870 17.62 11.02 -41.99
CA GLN A 870 18.93 11.64 -41.72
C GLN A 870 19.06 11.92 -40.22
N LYS A 871 20.27 11.67 -39.69
CA LYS A 871 20.58 11.85 -38.28
C LYS A 871 21.31 13.16 -38.03
N LYS A 872 20.81 13.93 -37.08
CA LYS A 872 21.52 15.04 -36.45
C LYS A 872 21.70 14.70 -34.97
N VAL A 873 22.94 14.49 -34.56
CA VAL A 873 23.29 14.10 -33.19
C VAL A 873 23.69 15.33 -32.40
N ASP A 874 23.13 15.50 -31.21
CA ASP A 874 23.62 16.49 -30.23
C ASP A 874 24.79 15.92 -29.43
N ASN A 875 25.66 16.79 -28.92
CA ASN A 875 26.83 16.42 -28.11
C ASN A 875 26.48 15.67 -26.81
N PHE A 876 25.20 15.62 -26.43
CA PHE A 876 24.70 15.08 -25.17
C PHE A 876 23.78 13.86 -25.34
N GLY A 877 23.67 13.33 -26.57
CA GLY A 877 23.12 12.00 -26.84
C GLY A 877 21.68 11.95 -27.36
N MET A 878 20.92 13.04 -27.34
CA MET A 878 19.63 13.09 -28.06
C MET A 878 19.90 13.18 -29.57
N ILE A 879 19.15 12.39 -30.34
CA ILE A 879 19.30 12.27 -31.79
C ILE A 879 18.01 12.78 -32.43
N LEU A 880 18.14 13.73 -33.37
CA LEU A 880 17.06 14.13 -34.26
C LEU A 880 17.14 13.32 -35.55
N TYR A 881 16.06 12.65 -35.89
CA TYR A 881 15.80 12.03 -37.17
C TYR A 881 14.83 12.91 -37.96
N ALA A 882 15.26 13.39 -39.13
CA ALA A 882 14.47 14.20 -40.05
C ALA A 882 14.92 13.93 -41.49
N LYS A 883 14.15 14.38 -42.47
CA LYS A 883 14.51 14.28 -43.89
C LYS A 883 15.13 15.56 -44.44
#